data_AF-A0A950KLD4-F1
#
_entry.id   AF-A0A950KLD4-F1
#
_cell.length_a   1.000
_cell.length_b   1.000
_cell.length_c   1.000
_cell.angle_alpha   90.00
_cell.angle_beta   90.00
_cell.angle_gamma   90.00
#
_symmetry.space_group_name_H-M   'P 1'
#
loop_
_entity.id
_entity.type
_entity.pdbx_description
1 polymer ?
#
loop_
_entity_poly.entity_id
_entity_poly.type
_entity_poly.pdbx_seq_one_letter_code
_entity_poly.pdbx_strand_id
1 'polypeptide(L)'
;MEPDAVYLDSLPLISHTVGYGTLGTAGQLGYENKMVSVRDHCYDHAFSAHPPARLRFQLDGRFRGFRCGVGVNDDVPSGRSHADFIVLADGRQVAAANFVAAEEGARALCAEITGAQVLELVTHTTRWEYSHAVWLDPQVTGIAPSRGLTTGVLVDCLQRAELSVPSKPLSAERCLATVVSPGFTELLDDMLGSLYANGCCQDALVVIFAINPDEACAATAAKYRAQLVHCRALRAVNATSKALLYSAALAIDSRLFLCLDADMLVLGDLRPVFAALEACPEGAILACREGNGCGWHNFTNLNHALCSVYGGRESDWCKFRGVAGGEGTYTLVVNDGLFAGSRAALLALDGVIRAMNGAPAWIDERHDIWWRNQFVFNLALARLGCGMELDGIYNVQLNSHDVEFSDEDGHLQAIWGNRPARLVHFNGLGRKKYPEWRNRYACIPDPMVETTARGHYEDFLTALRAWIGRYGLKALAWSFCGTSDAHTGKVFDHSGFPLFALLHYVIRANGCVRVLETGTARGVSAACLASAVAHRPSSQVVTFDPFPHPERIPLWAALPAAVRACIEQRSVDSLEGMAAALQAGEQYQGALLDSIHTEEHVWAEFQLAVQLVCRSGLILIHDSCYAGGTVEKALRRIESAGYNVSRLWAAESGVTEDDHLGLALVVNSRRAA
;
A
#
# COMPACT_ATOMS: atom_id res chain seq x y z
N MET A 1 -3.10 -42.16 14.55
CA MET A 1 -2.71 -40.98 13.76
C MET A 1 -3.93 -40.10 13.59
N GLU A 2 -3.85 -38.84 14.00
CA GLU A 2 -4.87 -37.86 13.61
C GLU A 2 -4.79 -37.63 12.09
N PRO A 3 -5.93 -37.59 11.38
CA PRO A 3 -5.96 -37.63 9.91
C PRO A 3 -5.38 -36.39 9.20
N ASP A 4 -4.93 -35.35 9.91
CA ASP A 4 -4.48 -34.06 9.36
C ASP A 4 -3.08 -33.62 9.86
N ALA A 5 -2.24 -34.55 10.33
CA ALA A 5 -0.88 -34.25 10.77
C ALA A 5 0.12 -34.28 9.59
N VAL A 6 0.92 -33.21 9.44
CA VAL A 6 1.94 -33.04 8.41
C VAL A 6 3.31 -32.90 9.09
N TYR A 7 4.34 -33.58 8.56
CA TYR A 7 5.71 -33.42 9.06
C TYR A 7 6.31 -32.07 8.63
N LEU A 8 7.03 -31.43 9.53
CA LEU A 8 7.57 -30.08 9.33
C LEU A 8 8.64 -30.02 8.23
N ASP A 9 9.36 -31.12 7.97
CA ASP A 9 10.35 -31.25 6.89
C ASP A 9 9.75 -31.26 5.48
N SER A 10 8.42 -31.36 5.39
CA SER A 10 7.68 -31.18 4.13
C SER A 10 7.24 -29.72 3.88
N LEU A 11 7.44 -28.82 4.86
CA LEU A 11 7.08 -27.40 4.74
C LEU A 11 8.27 -26.54 4.30
N PRO A 12 8.03 -25.36 3.68
CA PRO A 12 9.10 -24.45 3.29
C PRO A 12 9.91 -23.96 4.50
N LEU A 13 11.19 -24.34 4.54
CA LEU A 13 12.19 -23.79 5.46
C LEU A 13 12.66 -22.43 4.92
N ILE A 14 12.24 -21.36 5.57
CA ILE A 14 12.53 -19.97 5.17
C ILE A 14 14.01 -19.65 5.39
N SER A 15 14.54 -20.03 6.55
CA SER A 15 15.93 -19.79 6.92
C SER A 15 16.35 -20.73 8.04
N HIS A 16 17.66 -20.98 8.13
CA HIS A 16 18.24 -21.73 9.23
C HIS A 16 19.62 -21.21 9.60
N THR A 17 19.99 -21.42 10.86
CA THR A 17 21.34 -21.24 11.39
C THR A 17 21.66 -22.40 12.32
N VAL A 18 22.90 -22.90 12.25
CA VAL A 18 23.45 -23.89 13.17
C VAL A 18 24.82 -23.41 13.61
N GLY A 19 25.18 -23.65 14.87
CA GLY A 19 26.43 -23.17 15.45
C GLY A 19 27.66 -23.92 14.97
N TYR A 20 27.48 -25.16 14.50
CA TYR A 20 28.55 -26.02 14.01
C TYR A 20 28.04 -27.01 12.96
N GLY A 21 28.86 -27.26 11.93
CA GLY A 21 28.52 -28.18 10.85
C GLY A 21 27.41 -27.67 9.92
N THR A 22 26.69 -28.60 9.31
CA THR A 22 25.51 -28.33 8.46
C THR A 22 24.25 -28.88 9.11
N LEU A 23 23.10 -28.26 8.84
CA LEU A 23 21.80 -28.77 9.26
C LEU A 23 21.58 -30.20 8.71
N GLY A 24 21.31 -31.14 9.61
CA GLY A 24 20.85 -32.47 9.24
C GLY A 24 19.33 -32.48 9.03
N THR A 25 18.87 -33.11 7.96
CA THR A 25 17.46 -33.24 7.57
C THR A 25 17.15 -34.68 7.18
N ALA A 26 15.86 -35.06 7.12
CA ALA A 26 15.44 -36.41 6.72
C ALA A 26 16.14 -37.51 7.54
N GLY A 27 16.25 -37.27 8.86
CA GLY A 27 16.82 -38.24 9.79
C GLY A 27 18.35 -38.29 9.83
N GLN A 28 19.04 -37.47 9.04
CA GLN A 28 20.51 -37.43 9.04
C GLN A 28 21.04 -36.47 10.11
N LEU A 29 22.23 -36.77 10.65
CA LEU A 29 22.92 -35.86 11.59
C LEU A 29 23.59 -34.66 10.91
N GLY A 30 23.77 -34.71 9.59
CA GLY A 30 24.45 -33.67 8.81
C GLY A 30 25.98 -33.80 8.80
N TYR A 31 26.53 -34.90 9.33
CA TYR A 31 27.95 -35.24 9.24
C TYR A 31 28.16 -36.76 9.26
N GLU A 32 29.29 -37.22 8.70
CA GLU A 32 29.74 -38.62 8.72
C GLU A 32 28.71 -39.67 8.23
N ASN A 33 27.68 -39.25 7.49
CA ASN A 33 26.56 -40.10 7.07
C ASN A 33 25.88 -40.85 8.23
N LYS A 34 25.89 -40.27 9.43
CA LYS A 34 25.22 -40.82 10.60
C LYS A 34 23.74 -40.44 10.62
N MET A 35 22.93 -41.29 11.21
CA MET A 35 21.49 -41.11 11.38
C MET A 35 21.16 -40.63 12.80
N VAL A 36 20.06 -39.92 12.94
CA VAL A 36 19.50 -39.50 14.22
C VAL A 36 18.93 -40.72 14.93
N SER A 37 19.43 -40.99 16.14
CA SER A 37 18.86 -41.95 17.07
C SER A 37 18.87 -41.41 18.50
N VAL A 38 17.80 -41.71 19.24
CA VAL A 38 17.69 -41.45 20.67
C VAL A 38 17.15 -42.69 21.36
N ARG A 39 17.90 -43.22 22.34
CA ARG A 39 17.60 -44.49 23.03
C ARG A 39 17.40 -45.65 22.04
N ASP A 40 18.31 -45.77 21.08
CA ASP A 40 18.31 -46.80 20.04
C ASP A 40 17.09 -46.74 19.09
N HIS A 41 16.31 -45.66 19.14
CA HIS A 41 15.22 -45.42 18.20
C HIS A 41 15.65 -44.46 17.12
N CYS A 42 15.62 -44.90 15.85
CA CYS A 42 15.92 -44.07 14.69
C CYS A 42 14.70 -43.25 14.27
N TYR A 43 14.94 -42.03 13.78
CA TYR A 43 13.90 -41.11 13.33
C TYR A 43 14.13 -40.69 11.89
N ASP A 44 13.16 -40.97 11.01
CA ASP A 44 13.23 -40.63 9.59
C ASP A 44 12.89 -39.15 9.33
N HIS A 45 12.05 -38.55 10.18
CA HIS A 45 11.63 -37.16 10.12
C HIS A 45 12.26 -36.36 11.25
N ALA A 46 13.56 -36.10 11.16
CA ALA A 46 14.28 -35.35 12.19
C ALA A 46 15.14 -34.22 11.62
N PHE A 47 15.36 -33.21 12.46
CA PHE A 47 16.35 -32.16 12.25
C PHE A 47 17.48 -32.30 13.27
N SER A 48 18.71 -32.41 12.78
CA SER A 48 19.93 -32.31 13.61
C SER A 48 20.47 -30.89 13.50
N ALA A 49 20.38 -30.14 14.59
CA ALA A 49 20.69 -28.72 14.60
C ALA A 49 21.62 -28.39 15.77
N HIS A 50 22.92 -28.37 15.49
CA HIS A 50 23.92 -28.11 16.50
C HIS A 50 23.78 -26.68 17.05
N PRO A 51 23.60 -26.48 18.37
CA PRO A 51 23.35 -25.17 18.94
C PRO A 51 24.61 -24.27 18.95
N PRO A 52 24.43 -22.94 19.03
CA PRO A 52 23.14 -22.23 18.95
C PRO A 52 22.51 -22.40 17.56
N ALA A 53 21.24 -22.77 17.52
CA ALA A 53 20.55 -23.06 16.26
C ALA A 53 19.16 -22.43 16.24
N ARG A 54 18.74 -22.04 15.03
CA ARG A 54 17.40 -21.50 14.76
C ARG A 54 16.95 -21.94 13.38
N LEU A 55 15.79 -22.60 13.29
CA LEU A 55 15.15 -23.02 12.04
C LEU A 55 13.80 -22.31 11.93
N ARG A 56 13.49 -21.67 10.80
CA ARG A 56 12.25 -20.91 10.58
C ARG A 56 11.43 -21.50 9.44
N PHE A 57 10.18 -21.87 9.71
CA PHE A 57 9.28 -22.50 8.75
C PHE A 57 8.08 -21.62 8.45
N GLN A 58 7.66 -21.60 7.19
CA GLN A 58 6.46 -20.90 6.74
C GLN A 58 5.22 -21.78 6.98
N LEU A 59 4.24 -21.26 7.72
CA LEU A 59 3.00 -21.95 8.08
C LEU A 59 1.75 -21.41 7.37
N ASP A 60 1.78 -20.16 6.90
CA ASP A 60 0.68 -19.47 6.22
C ASP A 60 -0.64 -19.43 7.03
N GLY A 61 -0.57 -19.55 8.36
CA GLY A 61 -1.75 -19.58 9.24
C GLY A 61 -2.62 -20.83 9.16
N ARG A 62 -2.16 -21.92 8.51
CA ARG A 62 -2.99 -23.10 8.19
C ARG A 62 -3.09 -24.14 9.30
N PHE A 63 -2.31 -24.00 10.37
CA PHE A 63 -2.15 -25.03 11.38
C PHE A 63 -2.63 -24.55 12.75
N ARG A 64 -3.06 -25.48 13.60
CA ARG A 64 -3.55 -25.21 14.97
C ARG A 64 -2.66 -25.75 16.07
N GLY A 65 -1.91 -26.80 15.78
CA GLY A 65 -1.11 -27.50 16.78
C GLY A 65 0.24 -27.91 16.23
N PHE A 66 1.24 -27.89 17.10
CA PHE A 66 2.58 -28.39 16.85
C PHE A 66 2.89 -29.47 17.88
N ARG A 67 3.57 -30.54 17.47
CA ARG A 67 4.13 -31.56 18.35
C ARG A 67 5.48 -32.04 17.84
N CYS A 68 6.41 -32.35 18.73
CA CYS A 68 7.66 -33.02 18.39
C CYS A 68 8.22 -33.76 19.62
N GLY A 69 9.16 -34.66 19.39
CA GLY A 69 10.13 -35.08 20.39
C GLY A 69 11.39 -34.21 20.31
N VAL A 70 12.12 -34.07 21.42
CA VAL A 70 13.44 -33.44 21.45
C VAL A 70 14.41 -34.29 22.25
N GLY A 71 15.69 -34.29 21.86
CA GLY A 71 16.71 -35.15 22.45
C GLY A 71 18.13 -34.74 22.11
N VAL A 72 19.09 -35.47 22.66
CA VAL A 72 20.50 -35.45 22.26
C VAL A 72 20.82 -36.81 21.65
N ASN A 73 21.50 -36.83 20.51
CA ASN A 73 21.76 -38.06 19.75
C ASN A 73 22.61 -39.08 20.55
N ASP A 74 22.38 -40.38 20.31
CA ASP A 74 23.01 -41.48 21.07
C ASP A 74 24.54 -41.55 20.92
N ASP A 75 25.13 -40.90 19.91
CA ASP A 75 26.59 -40.83 19.75
C ASP A 75 27.27 -39.88 20.75
N VAL A 76 26.49 -39.20 21.61
CA VAL A 76 26.97 -38.35 22.71
C VAL A 76 26.99 -39.14 24.02
N PRO A 77 28.17 -39.30 24.67
CA PRO A 77 28.25 -40.01 25.95
C PRO A 77 27.53 -39.30 27.10
N SER A 78 27.06 -40.07 28.10
CA SER A 78 26.45 -39.55 29.33
C SER A 78 27.21 -38.38 29.96
N GLY A 79 26.49 -37.34 30.36
CA GLY A 79 27.03 -36.19 31.08
C GLY A 79 27.94 -35.25 30.27
N ARG A 80 28.15 -35.51 28.97
CA ARG A 80 28.99 -34.66 28.10
C ARG A 80 28.30 -33.35 27.75
N SER A 81 27.07 -33.40 27.27
CA SER A 81 26.33 -32.22 26.82
C SER A 81 24.85 -32.24 27.22
N HIS A 82 24.19 -31.11 27.00
CA HIS A 82 22.74 -30.91 27.14
C HIS A 82 22.28 -29.83 26.16
N ALA A 83 20.97 -29.73 25.92
CA ALA A 83 20.40 -28.64 25.13
C ALA A 83 19.05 -28.17 25.68
N ASP A 84 18.77 -26.89 25.48
CA ASP A 84 17.46 -26.27 25.66
C ASP A 84 16.78 -26.16 24.29
N PHE A 85 15.51 -26.54 24.23
CA PHE A 85 14.68 -26.51 23.02
C PHE A 85 13.53 -25.54 23.24
N ILE A 86 13.34 -24.60 22.32
CA ILE A 86 12.32 -23.56 22.41
C ILE A 86 11.56 -23.50 21.08
N VAL A 87 10.24 -23.45 21.15
CA VAL A 87 9.36 -23.27 19.99
C VAL A 87 8.78 -21.87 20.04
N LEU A 88 8.97 -21.09 18.97
CA LEU A 88 8.36 -19.77 18.80
C LEU A 88 7.31 -19.82 17.69
N ALA A 89 6.17 -19.16 17.89
CA ALA A 89 5.18 -18.91 16.84
C ALA A 89 5.05 -17.39 16.67
N ASP A 90 5.37 -16.88 15.49
CA ASP A 90 5.45 -15.43 15.19
C ASP A 90 6.26 -14.65 16.25
N GLY A 91 7.40 -15.21 16.64
CA GLY A 91 8.30 -14.63 17.66
C GLY A 91 7.89 -14.88 19.12
N ARG A 92 6.67 -15.38 19.39
CA ARG A 92 6.20 -15.69 20.75
C ARG A 92 6.59 -17.12 21.14
N GLN A 93 7.25 -17.28 22.28
CA GLN A 93 7.52 -18.62 22.83
C GLN A 93 6.22 -19.34 23.21
N VAL A 94 5.98 -20.51 22.59
CA VAL A 94 4.78 -21.33 22.78
C VAL A 94 5.05 -22.65 23.50
N ALA A 95 6.28 -23.17 23.45
CA ALA A 95 6.71 -24.34 24.21
C ALA A 95 8.22 -24.32 24.43
N ALA A 96 8.69 -25.03 25.47
CA ALA A 96 10.11 -25.23 25.71
C ALA A 96 10.39 -26.51 26.52
N ALA A 97 11.56 -27.11 26.29
CA ALA A 97 12.14 -28.17 27.11
C ALA A 97 13.59 -27.79 27.43
N ASN A 98 13.86 -27.49 28.70
CA ASN A 98 15.17 -27.03 29.13
C ASN A 98 16.00 -28.19 29.67
N PHE A 99 17.30 -28.16 29.44
CA PHE A 99 18.29 -29.09 29.99
C PHE A 99 18.02 -30.54 29.61
N VAL A 100 17.77 -30.81 28.33
CA VAL A 100 17.66 -32.17 27.77
C VAL A 100 19.06 -32.76 27.67
N ALA A 101 19.34 -33.82 28.42
CA ALA A 101 20.70 -34.36 28.56
C ALA A 101 20.95 -35.54 27.60
N ALA A 102 22.23 -35.82 27.34
CA ALA A 102 22.65 -37.05 26.66
C ALA A 102 22.17 -38.30 27.42
N GLU A 103 21.83 -39.36 26.67
CA GLU A 103 21.16 -40.57 27.17
C GLU A 103 19.78 -40.32 27.77
N GLU A 104 19.20 -39.12 27.75
CA GLU A 104 17.80 -39.00 28.12
C GLU A 104 16.89 -39.55 27.00
N GLY A 105 15.75 -40.14 27.37
CA GLY A 105 14.72 -40.44 26.38
C GLY A 105 14.17 -39.16 25.74
N ALA A 106 13.59 -39.28 24.54
CA ALA A 106 12.97 -38.16 23.86
C ALA A 106 11.90 -37.49 24.74
N ARG A 107 11.99 -36.17 24.93
CA ARG A 107 10.96 -35.39 25.62
C ARG A 107 9.94 -34.86 24.61
N ALA A 108 8.67 -35.02 24.93
CA ALA A 108 7.60 -34.47 24.09
C ALA A 108 7.47 -32.96 24.31
N LEU A 109 7.34 -32.22 23.21
CA LEU A 109 6.88 -30.83 23.17
C LEU A 109 5.60 -30.75 22.36
N CYS A 110 4.61 -30.05 22.90
CA CYS A 110 3.35 -29.75 22.22
C CYS A 110 3.03 -28.26 22.40
N ALA A 111 2.51 -27.62 21.35
CA ALA A 111 2.13 -26.21 21.38
C ALA A 111 0.86 -25.95 20.56
N GLU A 112 0.12 -24.93 20.98
CA GLU A 112 -0.97 -24.31 20.23
C GLU A 112 -0.36 -23.23 19.33
N ILE A 113 -0.67 -23.27 18.03
CA ILE A 113 -0.08 -22.41 17.00
C ILE A 113 -1.13 -21.89 16.00
N THR A 114 -2.41 -21.82 16.38
CA THR A 114 -3.49 -21.38 15.49
C THR A 114 -3.19 -20.03 14.88
N GLY A 115 -3.24 -19.99 13.54
CA GLY A 115 -3.07 -18.75 12.76
C GLY A 115 -1.62 -18.27 12.62
N ALA A 116 -0.65 -18.98 13.20
CA ALA A 116 0.76 -18.60 13.14
C ALA A 116 1.26 -18.56 11.68
N GLN A 117 1.96 -17.50 11.30
CA GLN A 117 2.53 -17.36 9.96
C GLN A 117 3.89 -18.06 9.86
N VAL A 118 4.69 -17.97 10.92
CA VAL A 118 6.03 -18.54 11.01
C VAL A 118 6.17 -19.33 12.30
N LEU A 119 6.74 -20.54 12.18
CA LEU A 119 7.18 -21.36 13.32
C LEU A 119 8.70 -21.36 13.39
N GLU A 120 9.26 -21.14 14.58
CA GLU A 120 10.70 -21.22 14.82
C GLU A 120 11.03 -22.31 15.82
N LEU A 121 12.02 -23.14 15.47
CA LEU A 121 12.65 -24.10 16.35
C LEU A 121 14.02 -23.57 16.76
N VAL A 122 14.20 -23.30 18.05
CA VAL A 122 15.41 -22.68 18.60
C VAL A 122 16.08 -23.63 19.59
N THR A 123 17.39 -23.83 19.43
CA THR A 123 18.17 -24.71 20.30
C THR A 123 19.33 -23.94 20.91
N HIS A 124 19.47 -24.03 22.23
CA HIS A 124 20.56 -23.43 22.99
C HIS A 124 21.30 -24.49 23.81
N THR A 125 22.54 -24.18 24.21
CA THR A 125 23.28 -24.96 25.19
C THR A 125 24.28 -24.08 25.92
N THR A 126 24.67 -24.48 27.12
CA THR A 126 25.84 -23.93 27.80
C THR A 126 27.10 -24.79 27.61
N ARG A 127 26.99 -25.97 26.96
CA ARG A 127 28.10 -26.89 26.65
C ARG A 127 28.11 -27.22 25.17
N TRP A 128 28.88 -26.45 24.41
CA TRP A 128 28.91 -26.56 22.95
C TRP A 128 29.51 -27.89 22.45
N GLU A 129 30.51 -28.44 23.14
CA GLU A 129 31.12 -29.71 22.74
C GLU A 129 30.11 -30.86 22.80
N TYR A 130 30.04 -31.66 21.73
CA TYR A 130 29.15 -32.82 21.61
C TYR A 130 27.66 -32.48 21.80
N SER A 131 27.23 -31.28 21.46
CA SER A 131 25.82 -30.88 21.57
C SER A 131 25.02 -31.31 20.34
N HIS A 132 24.97 -32.62 20.06
CA HIS A 132 24.23 -33.18 18.93
C HIS A 132 22.71 -33.17 19.20
N ALA A 133 22.14 -31.98 19.28
CA ALA A 133 20.74 -31.74 19.60
C ALA A 133 19.84 -32.04 18.40
N VAL A 134 18.76 -32.76 18.64
CA VAL A 134 17.87 -33.29 17.60
C VAL A 134 16.40 -32.99 17.90
N TRP A 135 15.68 -32.57 16.86
CA TRP A 135 14.22 -32.42 16.83
C TRP A 135 13.64 -33.64 16.12
N LEU A 136 12.75 -34.38 16.79
CA LEU A 136 12.31 -35.72 16.43
C LEU A 136 10.83 -35.70 16.02
N ASP A 137 10.50 -36.23 14.85
CA ASP A 137 9.16 -36.24 14.25
C ASP A 137 8.36 -34.93 14.45
N PRO A 138 8.89 -33.74 14.10
CA PRO A 138 8.15 -32.50 14.27
C PRO A 138 6.97 -32.48 13.31
N GLN A 139 5.77 -32.31 13.85
CA GLN A 139 4.52 -32.38 13.13
C GLN A 139 3.65 -31.17 13.47
N VAL A 140 2.94 -30.68 12.46
CA VAL A 140 1.87 -29.70 12.62
C VAL A 140 0.53 -30.35 12.27
N THR A 141 -0.53 -29.94 12.96
CA THR A 141 -1.89 -30.40 12.66
C THR A 141 -2.67 -29.28 12.00
N GLY A 142 -3.28 -29.60 10.85
CA GLY A 142 -4.10 -28.65 10.11
C GLY A 142 -5.28 -28.16 10.94
N ILE A 143 -5.73 -26.94 10.65
CA ILE A 143 -7.09 -26.54 11.01
C ILE A 143 -7.99 -27.43 10.13
N ALA A 144 -8.64 -28.44 10.71
CA ALA A 144 -9.58 -29.29 9.97
C ALA A 144 -10.51 -28.36 9.15
N PRO A 145 -10.72 -28.60 7.84
CA PRO A 145 -11.76 -27.89 7.13
C PRO A 145 -13.03 -28.28 7.88
N SER A 146 -13.60 -27.33 8.62
CA SER A 146 -14.85 -27.49 9.32
C SER A 146 -15.87 -27.98 8.30
N ARG A 147 -16.14 -29.29 8.30
CA ARG A 147 -17.29 -29.90 7.65
C ARG A 147 -18.51 -29.34 8.38
N GLY A 148 -18.98 -28.20 7.86
CA GLY A 148 -20.02 -27.37 8.45
C GLY A 148 -19.57 -25.94 8.75
N LEU A 149 -18.97 -25.21 7.78
CA LEU A 149 -19.01 -23.75 7.83
C LEU A 149 -20.37 -23.29 7.28
N THR A 150 -21.30 -23.06 8.19
CA THR A 150 -22.11 -21.84 8.06
C THR A 150 -21.13 -20.69 7.90
N THR A 151 -21.24 -19.93 6.80
CA THR A 151 -20.72 -18.55 6.61
C THR A 151 -19.94 -18.03 7.83
N GLY A 152 -18.61 -18.15 7.80
CA GLY A 152 -17.75 -17.87 8.96
C GLY A 152 -17.96 -16.44 9.45
N VAL A 153 -18.45 -16.30 10.67
CA VAL A 153 -18.57 -15.01 11.35
C VAL A 153 -17.33 -14.83 12.21
N LEU A 154 -16.64 -13.70 12.06
CA LEU A 154 -15.54 -13.28 12.94
C LEU A 154 -16.05 -12.23 13.92
N VAL A 155 -15.40 -12.07 15.06
CA VAL A 155 -15.71 -10.99 16.02
C VAL A 155 -14.48 -10.10 16.13
N ASP A 156 -14.61 -8.77 16.10
CA ASP A 156 -13.45 -7.88 16.27
C ASP A 156 -12.82 -8.01 17.67
N CYS A 157 -11.58 -7.56 17.81
CA CYS A 157 -10.79 -7.70 19.03
C CYS A 157 -11.37 -7.00 20.27
N LEU A 158 -12.28 -6.04 20.08
CA LEU A 158 -12.98 -5.32 21.16
C LEU A 158 -14.47 -5.70 21.27
N GLN A 159 -14.91 -6.76 20.58
CA GLN A 159 -16.27 -7.31 20.65
C GLN A 159 -17.35 -6.25 20.36
N ARG A 160 -17.09 -5.36 19.41
CA ARG A 160 -18.02 -4.30 18.97
C ARG A 160 -18.99 -4.80 17.91
N ALA A 161 -18.53 -5.67 17.03
CA ALA A 161 -19.28 -6.24 15.94
C ALA A 161 -18.77 -7.62 15.53
N GLU A 162 -19.69 -8.36 14.93
CA GLU A 162 -19.43 -9.57 14.16
C GLU A 162 -19.25 -9.21 12.69
N LEU A 163 -18.23 -9.72 12.04
CA LEU A 163 -17.90 -9.51 10.64
C LEU A 163 -18.27 -10.77 9.86
N SER A 164 -18.96 -10.61 8.74
CA SER A 164 -19.25 -11.71 7.83
C SER A 164 -18.04 -11.90 6.92
N VAL A 165 -17.35 -13.04 7.01
CA VAL A 165 -16.21 -13.32 6.13
C VAL A 165 -16.73 -13.41 4.69
N PRO A 166 -16.20 -12.58 3.77
CA PRO A 166 -16.58 -12.66 2.36
C PRO A 166 -16.32 -14.06 1.80
N SER A 167 -17.28 -14.62 1.06
CA SER A 167 -17.14 -15.96 0.46
C SER A 167 -16.00 -16.02 -0.56
N LYS A 168 -15.71 -14.89 -1.22
CA LYS A 168 -14.53 -14.69 -2.05
C LYS A 168 -13.48 -13.92 -1.23
N PRO A 169 -12.24 -14.43 -1.10
CA PRO A 169 -11.18 -13.70 -0.43
C PRO A 169 -10.99 -12.31 -1.05
N LEU A 170 -10.95 -11.30 -0.18
CA LEU A 170 -10.56 -9.94 -0.54
C LEU A 170 -9.04 -9.87 -0.48
N SER A 171 -8.36 -9.70 -1.61
CA SER A 171 -6.90 -9.69 -1.66
C SER A 171 -6.37 -8.63 -2.62
N ALA A 172 -5.29 -7.97 -2.19
CA ALA A 172 -4.58 -6.95 -2.96
C ALA A 172 -3.24 -6.63 -2.28
N GLU A 173 -2.31 -6.01 -2.99
CA GLU A 173 -1.04 -5.57 -2.41
C GLU A 173 -1.23 -4.51 -1.30
N ARG A 174 -2.12 -3.54 -1.56
CA ARG A 174 -2.45 -2.43 -0.65
C ARG A 174 -3.95 -2.41 -0.37
N CYS A 175 -4.33 -2.14 0.86
CA CYS A 175 -5.70 -1.99 1.29
C CYS A 175 -5.92 -0.65 2.01
N LEU A 176 -6.99 0.05 1.64
CA LEU A 176 -7.55 1.18 2.36
C LEU A 176 -8.82 0.70 3.08
N ALA A 177 -8.81 0.71 4.40
CA ALA A 177 -9.92 0.19 5.20
C ALA A 177 -10.59 1.30 6.01
N THR A 178 -11.93 1.33 5.99
CA THR A 178 -12.72 2.26 6.80
C THR A 178 -13.96 1.57 7.37
N VAL A 179 -14.64 2.23 8.32
CA VAL A 179 -15.85 1.74 8.97
C VAL A 179 -17.00 2.71 8.72
N VAL A 180 -18.21 2.19 8.58
CA VAL A 180 -19.42 3.03 8.50
C VAL A 180 -20.58 2.38 9.22
N SER A 181 -21.52 3.21 9.67
CA SER A 181 -22.83 2.80 10.13
C SER A 181 -23.90 3.77 9.59
N PRO A 182 -25.20 3.39 9.60
CA PRO A 182 -26.28 4.29 9.23
C PRO A 182 -26.17 5.66 9.90
N GLY A 183 -26.43 6.72 9.14
CA GLY A 183 -26.30 8.13 9.58
C GLY A 183 -24.91 8.76 9.41
N PHE A 184 -23.89 7.99 9.00
CA PHE A 184 -22.54 8.49 8.71
C PHE A 184 -22.14 8.37 7.24
N THR A 185 -23.07 8.01 6.36
CA THR A 185 -22.81 7.79 4.93
C THR A 185 -22.38 9.05 4.19
N GLU A 186 -22.89 10.23 4.56
CA GLU A 186 -22.45 11.50 3.97
C GLU A 186 -20.97 11.79 4.26
N LEU A 187 -20.51 11.47 5.48
CA LEU A 187 -19.10 11.60 5.87
C LEU A 187 -18.24 10.63 5.08
N LEU A 188 -18.65 9.36 5.03
CA LEU A 188 -18.00 8.33 4.23
C LEU A 188 -17.91 8.73 2.75
N ASP A 189 -18.99 9.25 2.18
CA ASP A 189 -19.05 9.67 0.77
C ASP A 189 -18.04 10.79 0.50
N ASP A 190 -17.97 11.79 1.39
CA ASP A 190 -17.04 12.92 1.26
C ASP A 190 -15.57 12.46 1.41
N MET A 191 -15.31 11.56 2.36
CA MET A 191 -14.00 10.95 2.57
C MET A 191 -13.56 10.16 1.33
N LEU A 192 -14.40 9.27 0.81
CA LEU A 192 -14.08 8.48 -0.39
C LEU A 192 -13.92 9.38 -1.62
N GLY A 193 -14.79 10.38 -1.80
CA GLY A 193 -14.67 11.31 -2.92
C GLY A 193 -13.36 12.10 -2.90
N SER A 194 -12.97 12.60 -1.74
CA SER A 194 -11.68 13.29 -1.56
C SER A 194 -10.48 12.34 -1.74
N LEU A 195 -10.59 11.09 -1.28
CA LEU A 195 -9.59 10.04 -1.50
C LEU A 195 -9.37 9.77 -2.99
N TYR A 196 -10.44 9.60 -3.76
CA TYR A 196 -10.35 9.36 -5.20
C TYR A 196 -9.77 10.56 -5.96
N ALA A 197 -10.13 11.78 -5.54
CA ALA A 197 -9.65 13.02 -6.15
C ALA A 197 -8.16 13.27 -5.88
N ASN A 198 -7.70 13.03 -4.64
CA ASN A 198 -6.42 13.58 -4.17
C ASN A 198 -5.42 12.53 -3.67
N GLY A 199 -5.87 11.32 -3.33
CA GLY A 199 -5.08 10.36 -2.56
C GLY A 199 -3.98 9.63 -3.33
N CYS A 200 -4.07 9.58 -4.67
CA CYS A 200 -3.11 8.90 -5.55
C CYS A 200 -2.87 7.40 -5.22
N CYS A 201 -3.89 6.69 -4.74
CA CYS A 201 -3.84 5.27 -4.36
C CYS A 201 -4.95 4.44 -5.03
N GLN A 202 -5.25 4.70 -6.30
CA GLN A 202 -6.31 4.00 -7.04
C GLN A 202 -5.99 2.51 -7.30
N ASP A 203 -4.75 2.08 -7.07
CA ASP A 203 -4.28 0.69 -7.08
C ASP A 203 -4.64 -0.08 -5.79
N ALA A 204 -5.02 0.62 -4.71
CA ALA A 204 -5.35 0.00 -3.44
C ALA A 204 -6.81 -0.53 -3.43
N LEU A 205 -7.00 -1.67 -2.78
CA LEU A 205 -8.32 -2.21 -2.49
C LEU A 205 -9.00 -1.38 -1.40
N VAL A 206 -10.11 -0.70 -1.73
CA VAL A 206 -10.92 0.03 -0.75
C VAL A 206 -11.96 -0.92 -0.14
N VAL A 207 -11.91 -1.09 1.19
CA VAL A 207 -12.83 -1.94 1.95
C VAL A 207 -13.56 -1.13 3.01
N ILE A 208 -14.88 -1.29 3.04
CA ILE A 208 -15.77 -0.63 3.99
C ILE A 208 -16.39 -1.69 4.89
N PHE A 209 -16.06 -1.64 6.18
CA PHE A 209 -16.72 -2.44 7.20
C PHE A 209 -18.01 -1.74 7.64
N ALA A 210 -19.15 -2.22 7.16
CA ALA A 210 -20.42 -1.56 7.41
C ALA A 210 -21.20 -2.27 8.52
N ILE A 211 -21.42 -1.56 9.62
CA ILE A 211 -22.08 -2.07 10.82
C ILE A 211 -23.59 -1.80 10.72
N ASN A 212 -24.37 -2.88 10.72
CA ASN A 212 -25.82 -2.86 10.50
C ASN A 212 -26.19 -2.00 9.26
N PRO A 213 -25.65 -2.31 8.07
CA PRO A 213 -25.77 -1.43 6.91
C PRO A 213 -27.21 -1.28 6.43
N ASP A 214 -27.55 -0.08 5.98
CA ASP A 214 -28.76 0.25 5.24
C ASP A 214 -28.46 0.40 3.73
N GLU A 215 -29.48 0.77 2.96
CA GLU A 215 -29.35 1.00 1.51
C GLU A 215 -28.37 2.13 1.18
N ALA A 216 -28.29 3.17 2.04
CA ALA A 216 -27.36 4.28 1.84
C ALA A 216 -25.91 3.79 1.93
N CYS A 217 -25.59 2.90 2.88
CA CYS A 217 -24.25 2.29 2.97
C CYS A 217 -23.88 1.53 1.69
N ALA A 218 -24.82 0.74 1.16
CA ALA A 218 -24.61 -0.02 -0.07
C ALA A 218 -24.46 0.89 -1.30
N ALA A 219 -25.27 1.95 -1.38
CA ALA A 219 -25.21 2.93 -2.47
C ALA A 219 -23.89 3.71 -2.47
N THR A 220 -23.42 4.18 -1.31
CA THR A 220 -22.12 4.85 -1.19
C THR A 220 -20.97 3.91 -1.55
N ALA A 221 -20.98 2.65 -1.08
CA ALA A 221 -19.96 1.68 -1.46
C ALA A 221 -19.94 1.42 -2.98
N ALA A 222 -21.12 1.27 -3.59
CA ALA A 222 -21.26 1.07 -5.03
C ALA A 222 -20.76 2.27 -5.84
N LYS A 223 -21.06 3.50 -5.40
CA LYS A 223 -20.60 4.77 -6.02
C LYS A 223 -19.08 4.80 -6.22
N TYR A 224 -18.33 4.21 -5.30
CA TYR A 224 -16.87 4.16 -5.31
C TYR A 224 -16.28 2.78 -5.65
N ARG A 225 -17.11 1.80 -6.03
CA ARG A 225 -16.70 0.38 -6.22
C ARG A 225 -15.90 -0.20 -5.05
N ALA A 226 -16.16 0.28 -3.84
CA ALA A 226 -15.55 -0.22 -2.64
C ALA A 226 -16.16 -1.59 -2.26
N GLN A 227 -15.33 -2.48 -1.70
CA GLN A 227 -15.81 -3.77 -1.21
C GLN A 227 -16.49 -3.60 0.15
N LEU A 228 -17.72 -4.07 0.26
CA LEU A 228 -18.50 -3.97 1.49
C LEU A 228 -18.37 -5.26 2.32
N VAL A 229 -17.92 -5.14 3.57
CA VAL A 229 -17.93 -6.23 4.54
C VAL A 229 -19.07 -5.99 5.52
N HIS A 230 -20.08 -6.86 5.47
CA HIS A 230 -21.24 -6.76 6.35
C HIS A 230 -20.88 -7.11 7.79
N CYS A 231 -21.18 -6.20 8.70
CA CYS A 231 -20.94 -6.36 10.12
C CYS A 231 -22.24 -6.23 10.91
N ARG A 232 -22.43 -7.08 11.93
CA ARG A 232 -23.55 -7.03 12.88
C ARG A 232 -23.06 -6.48 14.21
N ALA A 233 -23.68 -5.42 14.71
CA ALA A 233 -23.27 -4.83 15.99
C ALA A 233 -23.52 -5.79 17.17
N LEU A 234 -22.54 -5.92 18.07
CA LEU A 234 -22.64 -6.64 19.34
C LEU A 234 -22.84 -5.70 20.54
N ARG A 235 -22.65 -4.40 20.34
CA ARG A 235 -22.82 -3.31 21.30
C ARG A 235 -23.52 -2.14 20.62
N ALA A 236 -23.96 -1.16 21.40
CA ALA A 236 -24.50 0.07 20.85
C ALA A 236 -23.45 0.77 19.97
N VAL A 237 -23.82 1.06 18.72
CA VAL A 237 -22.93 1.70 17.74
C VAL A 237 -22.58 3.10 18.20
N ASN A 238 -21.29 3.41 18.30
CA ASN A 238 -20.76 4.71 18.69
C ASN A 238 -19.32 4.87 18.15
N ALA A 239 -18.62 5.94 18.52
CA ALA A 239 -17.26 6.19 18.01
C ALA A 239 -16.26 5.07 18.31
N THR A 240 -16.47 4.26 19.36
CA THR A 240 -15.60 3.09 19.66
C THR A 240 -15.76 1.94 18.66
N SER A 241 -16.82 1.93 17.84
CA SER A 241 -17.05 0.89 16.84
C SER A 241 -15.98 0.87 15.74
N LYS A 242 -15.20 1.95 15.59
CA LYS A 242 -14.04 2.00 14.68
C LYS A 242 -12.89 1.08 15.06
N ALA A 243 -12.88 0.58 16.30
CA ALA A 243 -11.98 -0.49 16.72
C ALA A 243 -12.04 -1.75 15.84
N LEU A 244 -13.13 -1.93 15.09
CA LEU A 244 -13.24 -2.98 14.09
C LEU A 244 -12.06 -2.97 13.10
N LEU A 245 -11.52 -1.79 12.77
CA LEU A 245 -10.36 -1.64 11.88
C LEU A 245 -9.10 -2.30 12.44
N TYR A 246 -8.97 -2.48 13.75
CA TYR A 246 -7.83 -3.22 14.34
C TYR A 246 -7.82 -4.68 13.91
N SER A 247 -8.99 -5.22 13.55
CA SER A 247 -9.20 -6.59 13.11
C SER A 247 -9.29 -6.73 11.58
N ALA A 248 -9.01 -5.68 10.81
CA ALA A 248 -9.21 -5.67 9.35
C ALA A 248 -8.46 -6.80 8.62
N ALA A 249 -7.23 -7.11 9.07
CA ALA A 249 -6.38 -8.15 8.50
C ALA A 249 -6.91 -9.60 8.68
N LEU A 250 -7.95 -9.81 9.50
CA LEU A 250 -8.63 -11.10 9.61
C LEU A 250 -9.59 -11.37 8.44
N ALA A 251 -10.15 -10.31 7.85
CA ALA A 251 -11.12 -10.42 6.76
C ALA A 251 -10.51 -10.13 5.38
N ILE A 252 -9.30 -9.56 5.34
CA ILE A 252 -8.65 -9.06 4.13
C ILE A 252 -7.23 -9.64 4.04
N ASP A 253 -6.91 -10.22 2.89
CA ASP A 253 -5.60 -10.75 2.56
C ASP A 253 -4.79 -9.74 1.74
N SER A 254 -4.31 -8.70 2.43
CA SER A 254 -3.47 -7.66 1.84
C SER A 254 -2.15 -7.50 2.56
N ARG A 255 -1.06 -7.18 1.84
CA ARG A 255 0.27 -7.01 2.46
C ARG A 255 0.32 -5.76 3.33
N LEU A 256 -0.19 -4.64 2.82
CA LEU A 256 -0.16 -3.33 3.49
C LEU A 256 -1.56 -2.77 3.71
N PHE A 257 -1.78 -2.18 4.88
CA PHE A 257 -3.05 -1.55 5.28
C PHE A 257 -2.82 -0.08 5.62
N LEU A 258 -3.76 0.76 5.17
CA LEU A 258 -3.98 2.11 5.67
C LEU A 258 -5.44 2.21 6.13
N CYS A 259 -5.65 2.38 7.43
CA CYS A 259 -6.95 2.48 8.07
C CYS A 259 -7.30 3.95 8.31
N LEU A 260 -8.52 4.36 7.96
CA LEU A 260 -8.97 5.75 8.00
C LEU A 260 -10.36 5.85 8.63
N ASP A 261 -10.58 6.85 9.49
CA ASP A 261 -11.91 7.23 9.95
C ASP A 261 -12.73 7.82 8.78
N ALA A 262 -14.05 7.56 8.80
CA ALA A 262 -14.94 8.02 7.74
C ALA A 262 -15.20 9.53 7.74
N ASP A 263 -14.82 10.26 8.80
CA ASP A 263 -14.95 11.72 8.91
C ASP A 263 -13.65 12.48 8.62
N MET A 264 -12.89 11.99 7.63
CA MET A 264 -11.68 12.63 7.13
C MET A 264 -11.87 13.22 5.73
N LEU A 265 -11.12 14.28 5.40
CA LEU A 265 -10.89 14.74 4.03
C LEU A 265 -9.45 14.48 3.63
N VAL A 266 -9.26 13.77 2.51
CA VAL A 266 -7.96 13.57 1.87
C VAL A 266 -7.70 14.72 0.92
N LEU A 267 -6.68 15.53 1.21
CA LEU A 267 -6.33 16.74 0.47
C LEU A 267 -5.01 16.60 -0.31
N GLY A 268 -4.36 15.42 -0.26
CA GLY A 268 -3.17 15.15 -1.05
C GLY A 268 -2.71 13.70 -1.02
N ASP A 269 -1.55 13.48 -1.64
CA ASP A 269 -0.97 12.17 -1.92
C ASP A 269 -0.70 11.33 -0.65
N LEU A 270 -1.22 10.09 -0.66
CA LEU A 270 -1.06 9.11 0.42
C LEU A 270 0.01 8.04 0.12
N ARG A 271 0.57 7.97 -1.09
CA ARG A 271 1.67 7.05 -1.43
C ARG A 271 2.87 7.15 -0.47
N PRO A 272 3.26 8.35 0.04
CA PRO A 272 4.34 8.43 1.02
C PRO A 272 4.08 7.65 2.31
N VAL A 273 2.82 7.41 2.71
CA VAL A 273 2.51 6.59 3.89
C VAL A 273 2.85 5.13 3.65
N PHE A 274 2.54 4.59 2.46
CA PHE A 274 2.93 3.24 2.07
C PHE A 274 4.44 3.10 1.91
N ALA A 275 5.10 4.10 1.31
CA ALA A 275 6.56 4.11 1.21
C ALA A 275 7.23 4.15 2.59
N ALA A 276 6.66 4.89 3.54
CA ALA A 276 7.13 4.91 4.92
C ALA A 276 6.96 3.53 5.59
N LEU A 277 5.84 2.83 5.38
CA LEU A 277 5.65 1.47 5.88
C LEU A 277 6.70 0.51 5.35
N GLU A 278 7.01 0.58 4.07
CA GLU A 278 8.01 -0.28 3.43
C GLU A 278 9.44 0.00 3.93
N ALA A 279 9.70 1.24 4.35
CA ALA A 279 10.98 1.63 4.93
C ALA A 279 11.10 1.31 6.43
N CYS A 280 9.98 1.04 7.11
CA CYS A 280 9.97 0.72 8.54
C CYS A 280 10.27 -0.79 8.79
N PRO A 281 10.73 -1.15 10.00
CA PRO A 281 10.88 -2.55 10.38
C PRO A 281 9.56 -3.32 10.25
N GLU A 282 9.66 -4.62 9.91
CA GLU A 282 8.50 -5.50 9.87
C GLU A 282 7.79 -5.51 11.24
N GLY A 283 6.46 -5.39 11.22
CA GLY A 283 5.63 -5.29 12.42
C GLY A 283 5.33 -3.86 12.89
N ALA A 284 5.94 -2.83 12.28
CA ALA A 284 5.66 -1.44 12.60
C ALA A 284 4.20 -1.03 12.34
N ILE A 285 3.67 -0.16 13.22
CA ILE A 285 2.39 0.51 13.04
C ILE A 285 2.64 2.02 13.04
N LEU A 286 2.40 2.66 11.91
CA LEU A 286 2.50 4.11 11.75
C LEU A 286 1.21 4.76 12.22
N ALA A 287 1.30 5.79 13.06
CA ALA A 287 0.17 6.60 13.50
C ALA A 287 0.62 8.02 13.87
N CYS A 288 -0.30 8.98 13.84
CA CYS A 288 -0.01 10.37 14.21
C CYS A 288 -0.22 10.60 15.70
N ARG A 289 0.59 11.47 16.31
CA ARG A 289 0.41 11.87 17.72
C ARG A 289 -0.99 12.41 17.99
N GLU A 290 -1.47 12.15 19.20
CA GLU A 290 -2.74 12.68 19.67
C GLU A 290 -2.69 14.21 19.80
N GLY A 291 -3.63 14.90 19.16
CA GLY A 291 -3.69 16.35 19.05
C GLY A 291 -4.42 17.04 20.21
N ASN A 292 -5.19 16.31 21.02
CA ASN A 292 -5.88 16.85 22.20
C ASN A 292 -4.95 17.34 23.33
N GLY A 293 -3.63 17.21 23.19
CA GLY A 293 -2.65 17.84 24.06
C GLY A 293 -2.37 19.29 23.63
N CYS A 294 -3.21 20.26 24.02
CA CYS A 294 -2.97 21.66 23.66
C CYS A 294 -1.93 22.31 24.61
N GLY A 295 -0.81 22.82 24.05
CA GLY A 295 0.19 23.67 24.76
C GLY A 295 1.49 22.95 25.16
N TRP A 296 2.16 23.42 26.23
CA TRP A 296 3.37 22.80 26.84
C TRP A 296 3.14 21.39 27.43
N HIS A 297 1.99 20.76 27.16
CA HIS A 297 1.54 19.52 27.79
C HIS A 297 1.09 18.49 26.74
N ASN A 298 2.02 18.06 25.89
CA ASN A 298 1.93 16.74 25.27
C ASN A 298 1.75 15.68 26.38
N PHE A 299 1.02 14.60 26.09
CA PHE A 299 0.98 13.47 27.02
C PHE A 299 2.40 12.95 27.23
N THR A 300 2.92 13.12 28.45
CA THR A 300 4.25 12.68 28.83
C THR A 300 4.42 11.17 28.68
N ASN A 301 3.37 10.41 28.97
CA ASN A 301 3.30 8.97 28.75
C ASN A 301 1.86 8.45 28.79
N LEU A 302 1.71 7.16 28.53
CA LEU A 302 0.42 6.47 28.48
C LEU A 302 -0.32 6.49 29.83
N ASN A 303 0.38 6.48 30.97
CA ASN A 303 -0.25 6.60 32.28
C ASN A 303 -0.86 8.00 32.49
N HIS A 304 -0.16 9.06 32.06
CA HIS A 304 -0.70 10.40 32.07
C HIS A 304 -1.96 10.47 31.19
N ALA A 305 -1.90 9.96 29.95
CA ALA A 305 -3.05 9.94 29.04
C ALA A 305 -4.26 9.15 29.59
N LEU A 306 -4.02 7.99 30.22
CA LEU A 306 -5.06 7.20 30.88
C LEU A 306 -5.90 8.05 31.84
N CYS A 307 -5.22 8.83 32.69
CA CYS A 307 -5.88 9.64 33.71
C CYS A 307 -6.41 10.98 33.18
N SER A 308 -5.77 11.59 32.19
CA SER A 308 -6.11 12.94 31.74
C SER A 308 -7.16 12.99 30.62
N VAL A 309 -7.13 12.05 29.66
CA VAL A 309 -7.98 12.11 28.46
C VAL A 309 -8.91 10.90 28.31
N TYR A 310 -8.54 9.74 28.85
CA TYR A 310 -9.37 8.53 28.76
C TYR A 310 -10.22 8.25 29.99
N GLY A 311 -10.15 9.11 31.01
CA GLY A 311 -10.97 9.06 32.22
C GLY A 311 -10.78 7.81 33.07
N GLY A 312 -9.62 7.16 32.96
CA GLY A 312 -9.22 6.02 33.77
C GLY A 312 -8.49 6.40 35.05
N ARG A 313 -8.10 5.39 35.82
CA ARG A 313 -7.28 5.50 37.03
C ARG A 313 -6.08 4.59 36.91
N GLU A 314 -5.00 4.87 37.63
CA GLU A 314 -3.84 3.98 37.68
C GLU A 314 -4.23 2.56 38.18
N SER A 315 -5.24 2.44 39.03
CA SER A 315 -5.76 1.13 39.43
C SER A 315 -6.36 0.32 38.26
N ASP A 316 -6.74 0.95 37.15
CA ASP A 316 -7.35 0.28 36.00
C ASP A 316 -6.35 -0.57 35.22
N TRP A 317 -5.03 -0.39 35.39
CA TRP A 317 -4.01 -1.24 34.76
C TRP A 317 -4.24 -2.73 35.03
N CYS A 318 -4.77 -3.09 36.22
CA CYS A 318 -5.07 -4.47 36.57
C CYS A 318 -6.22 -5.09 35.75
N LYS A 319 -7.08 -4.25 35.13
CA LYS A 319 -8.22 -4.69 34.30
C LYS A 319 -7.78 -5.27 32.96
N PHE A 320 -6.61 -4.89 32.45
CA PHE A 320 -6.11 -5.29 31.12
C PHE A 320 -5.21 -6.54 31.15
N ARG A 321 -5.35 -7.42 32.17
CA ARG A 321 -4.57 -8.63 32.52
C ARG A 321 -3.30 -8.93 31.70
N GLY A 322 -2.18 -9.00 32.43
CA GLY A 322 -0.80 -9.21 31.98
C GLY A 322 0.09 -8.55 33.05
N VAL A 323 1.33 -9.00 33.27
CA VAL A 323 2.23 -8.24 34.17
C VAL A 323 2.49 -6.89 33.50
N ALA A 324 2.12 -5.78 34.15
CA ALA A 324 2.46 -4.44 33.68
C ALA A 324 3.99 -4.34 33.61
N GLY A 325 4.53 -4.36 32.39
CA GLY A 325 5.95 -4.39 32.07
C GLY A 325 6.53 -3.00 31.81
N GLY A 326 5.89 -1.94 32.32
CA GLY A 326 6.31 -0.56 32.11
C GLY A 326 5.57 0.16 30.99
N GLU A 327 4.48 -0.37 30.46
CA GLU A 327 3.72 0.27 29.36
C GLU A 327 3.21 1.67 29.74
N GLY A 328 2.99 1.93 31.03
CA GLY A 328 2.63 3.24 31.54
C GLY A 328 3.64 4.35 31.22
N THR A 329 4.91 4.02 30.98
CA THR A 329 5.95 4.99 30.58
C THR A 329 6.05 5.20 29.06
N TYR A 330 5.23 4.52 28.26
CA TYR A 330 5.23 4.66 26.81
C TYR A 330 4.85 6.08 26.39
N THR A 331 5.68 6.72 25.56
CA THR A 331 5.63 8.18 25.29
C THR A 331 4.94 8.56 23.97
N LEU A 332 4.72 7.60 23.07
CA LEU A 332 4.08 7.84 21.78
C LEU A 332 2.57 7.62 21.90
N VAL A 333 1.87 8.58 22.51
CA VAL A 333 0.40 8.56 22.55
C VAL A 333 -0.16 9.08 21.23
N VAL A 334 -0.90 8.24 20.52
CA VAL A 334 -1.39 8.49 19.15
C VAL A 334 -2.91 8.52 19.07
N ASN A 335 -3.39 9.18 18.02
CA ASN A 335 -4.78 9.13 17.58
C ASN A 335 -4.99 7.93 16.63
N ASP A 336 -6.07 7.19 16.82
CA ASP A 336 -6.40 5.97 16.06
C ASP A 336 -7.23 6.25 14.79
N GLY A 337 -7.47 7.51 14.43
CA GLY A 337 -8.25 7.84 13.25
C GLY A 337 -7.50 7.58 11.93
N LEU A 338 -6.17 7.60 11.96
CA LEU A 338 -5.33 7.09 10.88
C LEU A 338 -4.22 6.24 11.47
N PHE A 339 -4.13 5.00 11.02
CA PHE A 339 -2.98 4.15 11.27
C PHE A 339 -2.70 3.25 10.06
N ALA A 340 -1.44 2.87 9.90
CA ALA A 340 -0.99 2.05 8.79
C ALA A 340 -0.08 0.93 9.30
N GLY A 341 -0.11 -0.24 8.67
CA GLY A 341 0.71 -1.37 9.08
C GLY A 341 0.72 -2.49 8.05
N SER A 342 1.65 -3.43 8.19
CA SER A 342 1.60 -4.68 7.42
C SER A 342 0.50 -5.60 7.93
N ARG A 343 0.15 -6.62 7.15
CA ARG A 343 -0.77 -7.68 7.59
C ARG A 343 -0.34 -8.28 8.93
N ALA A 344 0.94 -8.64 9.04
CA ALA A 344 1.51 -9.21 10.26
C ALA A 344 1.38 -8.25 11.45
N ALA A 345 1.62 -6.95 11.24
CA ALA A 345 1.47 -5.93 12.28
C ALA A 345 0.03 -5.83 12.79
N LEU A 346 -0.96 -5.80 11.88
CA LEU A 346 -2.38 -5.72 12.26
C LEU A 346 -2.88 -7.00 12.93
N LEU A 347 -2.43 -8.18 12.49
CA LEU A 347 -2.75 -9.45 13.16
C LEU A 347 -2.17 -9.51 14.58
N ALA A 348 -0.93 -9.03 14.76
CA ALA A 348 -0.31 -8.93 16.09
C ALA A 348 -1.05 -7.93 17.00
N LEU A 349 -1.44 -6.78 16.46
CA LEU A 349 -2.26 -5.78 17.15
C LEU A 349 -3.58 -6.39 17.63
N ASP A 350 -4.33 -7.02 16.73
CA ASP A 350 -5.60 -7.71 17.03
C ASP A 350 -5.42 -8.75 18.14
N GLY A 351 -4.41 -9.62 18.01
CA GLY A 351 -4.12 -10.66 19.00
C GLY A 351 -3.78 -10.11 20.38
N VAL A 352 -2.98 -9.04 20.46
CA VAL A 352 -2.62 -8.39 21.72
C VAL A 352 -3.84 -7.72 22.38
N ILE A 353 -4.71 -7.08 21.60
CA ILE A 353 -5.95 -6.49 22.12
C ILE A 353 -6.90 -7.58 22.63
N ARG A 354 -7.04 -8.71 21.92
CA ARG A 354 -7.85 -9.84 22.38
C ARG A 354 -7.37 -10.40 23.71
N ALA A 355 -6.06 -10.41 23.96
CA ALA A 355 -5.51 -10.86 25.24
C ALA A 355 -5.88 -9.92 26.41
N MET A 356 -6.27 -8.67 26.15
CA MET A 356 -6.78 -7.73 27.15
C MET A 356 -8.27 -7.99 27.44
N ASN A 357 -8.60 -9.14 28.02
CA ASN A 357 -10.00 -9.58 28.23
C ASN A 357 -10.91 -8.56 28.95
N GLY A 358 -10.37 -7.67 29.80
CA GLY A 358 -11.13 -6.63 30.48
C GLY A 358 -11.31 -5.34 29.67
N ALA A 359 -10.67 -5.18 28.51
CA ALA A 359 -10.72 -3.97 27.72
C ALA A 359 -12.14 -3.62 27.20
N PRO A 360 -12.93 -4.57 26.65
CA PRO A 360 -14.30 -4.25 26.22
C PRO A 360 -15.17 -3.72 27.37
N ALA A 361 -15.12 -4.40 28.52
CA ALA A 361 -15.86 -3.99 29.71
C ALA A 361 -15.39 -2.63 30.23
N TRP A 362 -14.07 -2.41 30.29
CA TRP A 362 -13.51 -1.13 30.72
C TRP A 362 -14.01 0.02 29.85
N ILE A 363 -13.95 -0.09 28.52
CA ILE A 363 -14.46 0.94 27.60
C ILE A 363 -15.93 1.27 27.92
N ASP A 364 -16.76 0.24 28.13
CA ASP A 364 -18.20 0.37 28.37
C ASP A 364 -18.52 1.04 29.74
N GLU A 365 -17.58 1.13 30.69
CA GLU A 365 -17.80 1.78 31.99
C GLU A 365 -18.08 3.31 31.91
N ARG A 366 -17.70 3.97 30.81
CA ARG A 366 -17.82 5.44 30.63
C ARG A 366 -18.35 5.77 29.25
N HIS A 367 -19.67 5.94 29.17
CA HIS A 367 -20.34 6.34 27.93
C HIS A 367 -20.14 7.82 27.57
N ASP A 368 -19.69 8.64 28.52
CA ASP A 368 -19.35 10.06 28.31
C ASP A 368 -17.98 10.26 27.62
N ILE A 369 -17.15 9.21 27.55
CA ILE A 369 -15.83 9.24 26.89
C ILE A 369 -15.81 8.19 25.76
N TRP A 370 -16.41 8.58 24.65
CA TRP A 370 -16.56 7.82 23.41
C TRP A 370 -15.28 7.45 22.61
N TRP A 371 -14.07 7.79 23.08
CA TRP A 371 -12.78 7.46 22.43
C TRP A 371 -11.89 6.53 23.26
N ARG A 372 -12.45 5.81 24.25
CA ARG A 372 -11.67 4.90 25.12
C ARG A 372 -11.05 3.70 24.41
N ASN A 373 -11.54 3.32 23.23
CA ASN A 373 -10.89 2.33 22.37
C ASN A 373 -9.47 2.75 21.95
N GLN A 374 -9.21 4.06 21.84
CA GLN A 374 -7.91 4.60 21.49
C GLN A 374 -6.87 4.36 22.59
N PHE A 375 -7.27 4.34 23.87
CA PHE A 375 -6.38 3.93 24.96
C PHE A 375 -5.91 2.49 24.77
N VAL A 376 -6.84 1.59 24.45
CA VAL A 376 -6.53 0.16 24.25
C VAL A 376 -5.61 -0.04 23.06
N PHE A 377 -5.81 0.72 21.98
CA PHE A 377 -4.90 0.76 20.84
C PHE A 377 -3.48 1.19 21.26
N ASN A 378 -3.35 2.30 21.98
CA ASN A 378 -2.06 2.78 22.49
C ASN A 378 -1.38 1.78 23.44
N LEU A 379 -2.16 1.11 24.30
CA LEU A 379 -1.66 0.05 25.18
C LEU A 379 -1.14 -1.15 24.37
N ALA A 380 -1.80 -1.51 23.28
CA ALA A 380 -1.34 -2.58 22.40
C ALA A 380 -0.03 -2.21 21.71
N LEU A 381 0.09 -0.97 21.21
CA LEU A 381 1.36 -0.46 20.67
C LEU A 381 2.49 -0.48 21.69
N ALA A 382 2.21 -0.09 22.94
CA ALA A 382 3.18 -0.10 24.03
C ALA A 382 3.66 -1.53 24.36
N ARG A 383 2.75 -2.52 24.36
CA ARG A 383 3.08 -3.92 24.59
C ARG A 383 3.88 -4.56 23.47
N LEU A 384 3.60 -4.16 22.23
CA LEU A 384 4.30 -4.65 21.05
C LEU A 384 5.63 -3.91 20.81
N GLY A 385 5.78 -2.70 21.33
CA GLY A 385 6.91 -1.84 21.02
C GLY A 385 7.00 -1.46 19.54
N CYS A 386 5.85 -1.41 18.85
CA CYS A 386 5.80 -1.31 17.39
C CYS A 386 5.29 0.03 16.84
N GLY A 387 4.87 0.95 17.70
CA GLY A 387 4.35 2.26 17.27
C GLY A 387 5.46 3.14 16.70
N MET A 388 5.22 3.68 15.51
CA MET A 388 6.10 4.64 14.85
C MET A 388 5.33 5.91 14.50
N GLU A 389 5.93 7.06 14.76
CA GLU A 389 5.29 8.35 14.55
C GLU A 389 5.25 8.72 13.07
N LEU A 390 4.05 8.99 12.56
CA LEU A 390 3.81 9.61 11.27
C LEU A 390 3.67 11.12 11.43
N ASP A 391 4.10 11.90 10.42
CA ASP A 391 3.95 13.37 10.46
C ASP A 391 2.47 13.76 10.60
N GLY A 392 2.19 14.68 11.52
CA GLY A 392 0.84 15.16 11.82
C GLY A 392 0.08 15.75 10.63
N ILE A 393 0.73 16.13 9.52
CA ILE A 393 0.03 16.54 8.29
C ILE A 393 -0.89 15.44 7.73
N TYR A 394 -0.67 14.17 8.10
CA TYR A 394 -1.49 13.02 7.72
C TYR A 394 -2.66 12.75 8.69
N ASN A 395 -2.79 13.49 9.79
CA ASN A 395 -3.97 13.41 10.66
C ASN A 395 -4.13 14.72 11.44
N VAL A 396 -4.49 15.80 10.73
CA VAL A 396 -4.74 17.10 11.35
C VAL A 396 -6.11 17.07 12.05
N GLN A 397 -6.07 16.85 13.35
CA GLN A 397 -7.25 16.66 14.21
C GLN A 397 -7.96 17.99 14.53
N LEU A 398 -9.08 18.26 13.86
CA LEU A 398 -9.82 19.53 13.97
C LEU A 398 -10.50 19.74 15.33
N ASN A 399 -10.61 18.70 16.16
CA ASN A 399 -11.04 18.86 17.54
C ASN A 399 -10.12 19.83 18.32
N SER A 400 -8.83 19.86 17.98
CA SER A 400 -7.80 20.58 18.72
C SER A 400 -6.90 21.47 17.87
N HIS A 401 -6.91 21.28 16.55
CA HIS A 401 -6.15 22.09 15.61
C HIS A 401 -7.03 23.05 14.82
N ASP A 402 -6.43 24.17 14.42
CA ASP A 402 -6.95 25.12 13.46
C ASP A 402 -6.21 24.96 12.14
N VAL A 403 -6.93 25.17 11.04
CA VAL A 403 -6.37 25.14 9.69
C VAL A 403 -6.95 26.29 8.88
N GLU A 404 -6.18 26.77 7.91
CA GLU A 404 -6.65 27.74 6.93
C GLU A 404 -7.04 26.98 5.66
N PHE A 405 -8.34 26.93 5.36
CA PHE A 405 -8.83 26.34 4.13
C PHE A 405 -8.80 27.35 2.97
N SER A 406 -8.48 26.86 1.78
CA SER A 406 -8.60 27.60 0.52
C SER A 406 -9.13 26.69 -0.58
N ASP A 407 -9.78 27.30 -1.57
CA ASP A 407 -10.22 26.65 -2.80
C ASP A 407 -9.69 27.45 -3.97
N GLU A 408 -8.69 26.89 -4.66
CA GLU A 408 -8.08 27.49 -5.83
C GLU A 408 -8.46 26.64 -7.05
N ASP A 409 -9.27 27.20 -7.94
CA ASP A 409 -9.71 26.57 -9.19
C ASP A 409 -10.36 25.18 -9.01
N GLY A 410 -11.08 24.95 -7.91
CA GLY A 410 -11.75 23.68 -7.61
C GLY A 410 -10.86 22.66 -6.88
N HIS A 411 -9.64 23.05 -6.49
CA HIS A 411 -8.76 22.27 -5.64
C HIS A 411 -8.81 22.76 -4.20
N LEU A 412 -9.49 21.98 -3.35
CA LEU A 412 -9.55 22.22 -1.91
C LEU A 412 -8.19 21.94 -1.26
N GLN A 413 -7.68 22.90 -0.48
CA GLN A 413 -6.46 22.79 0.29
C GLN A 413 -6.69 23.24 1.74
N ALA A 414 -5.84 22.76 2.65
CA ALA A 414 -5.80 23.24 4.02
C ALA A 414 -4.35 23.41 4.48
N ILE A 415 -4.04 24.53 5.13
CA ILE A 415 -2.73 24.84 5.70
C ILE A 415 -2.78 24.68 7.22
N TRP A 416 -1.90 23.86 7.78
CA TRP A 416 -1.71 23.65 9.21
C TRP A 416 -0.29 24.06 9.61
N GLY A 417 -0.14 25.14 10.40
CA GLY A 417 1.16 25.60 10.88
C GLY A 417 2.17 25.86 9.76
N ASN A 418 1.74 26.57 8.71
CA ASN A 418 2.51 26.86 7.47
C ASN A 418 2.86 25.64 6.61
N ARG A 419 2.27 24.46 6.88
CA ARG A 419 2.48 23.25 6.09
C ARG A 419 1.16 22.82 5.46
N PRO A 420 1.14 22.35 4.20
CA PRO A 420 -0.06 21.80 3.61
C PRO A 420 -0.46 20.51 4.31
N ALA A 421 -1.69 20.45 4.81
CA ALA A 421 -2.28 19.24 5.36
C ALA A 421 -2.57 18.26 4.22
N ARG A 422 -2.29 16.98 4.44
CA ARG A 422 -2.64 15.89 3.53
C ARG A 422 -3.95 15.24 3.90
N LEU A 423 -4.26 15.22 5.20
CA LEU A 423 -5.50 14.69 5.74
C LEU A 423 -5.98 15.59 6.87
N VAL A 424 -7.24 15.99 6.77
CA VAL A 424 -7.92 16.77 7.79
C VAL A 424 -9.01 15.91 8.41
N HIS A 425 -8.97 15.76 9.73
CA HIS A 425 -9.83 14.86 10.49
C HIS A 425 -10.88 15.67 11.26
N PHE A 426 -12.15 15.54 10.87
CA PHE A 426 -13.27 16.19 11.53
C PHE A 426 -13.67 15.41 12.80
N ASN A 427 -12.73 15.17 13.71
CA ASN A 427 -13.01 14.47 14.96
C ASN A 427 -13.72 15.37 15.99
N GLY A 428 -14.51 14.76 16.89
CA GLY A 428 -15.07 15.43 18.06
C GLY A 428 -15.86 16.70 17.74
N LEU A 429 -15.52 17.81 18.41
CA LEU A 429 -16.10 19.14 18.17
C LEU A 429 -15.67 19.73 16.82
N GLY A 430 -14.55 19.25 16.26
CA GLY A 430 -14.07 19.62 14.93
C GLY A 430 -15.09 19.38 13.81
N ARG A 431 -16.04 18.43 14.00
CA ARG A 431 -17.17 18.18 13.08
C ARG A 431 -18.00 19.41 12.74
N LYS A 432 -18.03 20.40 13.62
CA LYS A 432 -18.84 21.62 13.51
C LYS A 432 -18.03 22.88 13.20
N LYS A 433 -16.69 22.76 13.14
CA LYS A 433 -15.78 23.92 13.07
C LYS A 433 -15.76 24.57 11.69
N TYR A 434 -15.89 23.75 10.65
CA TYR A 434 -15.74 24.12 9.24
C TYR A 434 -16.85 23.50 8.38
N PRO A 435 -18.14 23.78 8.66
CA PRO A 435 -19.27 23.15 7.98
C PRO A 435 -19.31 23.43 6.46
N GLU A 436 -18.79 24.58 6.02
CA GLU A 436 -18.74 25.01 4.62
C GLU A 436 -17.79 24.18 3.75
N TRP A 437 -16.83 23.49 4.37
CA TRP A 437 -15.83 22.65 3.69
C TRP A 437 -16.20 21.17 3.64
N ARG A 438 -17.37 20.80 4.20
CA ARG A 438 -17.92 19.45 4.12
C ARG A 438 -18.87 19.30 2.94
N ASN A 439 -19.12 18.06 2.53
CA ASN A 439 -20.01 17.69 1.43
C ASN A 439 -19.56 18.27 0.07
N ARG A 440 -18.25 18.55 -0.09
CA ARG A 440 -17.67 19.11 -1.32
C ARG A 440 -17.48 18.03 -2.39
N TYR A 441 -17.23 16.79 -1.96
CA TYR A 441 -17.03 15.65 -2.85
C TYR A 441 -18.26 14.76 -2.92
N ALA A 442 -18.98 14.62 -1.80
CA ALA A 442 -20.19 13.80 -1.76
C ALA A 442 -21.30 14.29 -2.71
N CYS A 443 -21.36 15.60 -3.01
CA CYS A 443 -22.31 16.16 -3.97
C CYS A 443 -22.04 15.78 -5.44
N ILE A 444 -20.88 15.17 -5.75
CA ILE A 444 -20.52 14.72 -7.09
C ILE A 444 -21.18 13.35 -7.32
N PRO A 445 -22.09 13.19 -8.30
CA PRO A 445 -22.87 11.96 -8.48
C PRO A 445 -22.04 10.80 -9.01
N ASP A 446 -21.09 11.08 -9.92
CA ASP A 446 -20.13 10.11 -10.42
C ASP A 446 -18.70 10.64 -10.21
N PRO A 447 -18.17 10.53 -8.98
CA PRO A 447 -16.82 11.01 -8.64
C PRO A 447 -15.74 10.14 -9.29
N MET A 448 -16.11 8.91 -9.65
CA MET A 448 -15.28 8.00 -10.39
C MET A 448 -15.56 8.14 -11.86
N VAL A 449 -15.23 9.32 -12.43
CA VAL A 449 -15.37 9.62 -13.85
C VAL A 449 -15.13 8.35 -14.66
N GLU A 450 -16.23 7.80 -15.20
CA GLU A 450 -16.37 6.41 -15.61
C GLU A 450 -15.03 5.70 -15.88
N THR A 451 -14.61 4.86 -14.93
CA THR A 451 -13.78 3.70 -15.27
C THR A 451 -14.70 2.62 -15.85
N THR A 452 -15.41 2.89 -16.95
CA THR A 452 -16.31 1.92 -17.60
C THR A 452 -15.52 0.73 -18.13
N ALA A 453 -15.25 -0.26 -17.29
CA ALA A 453 -14.85 -1.63 -17.67
C ALA A 453 -13.69 -1.80 -18.69
N ARG A 454 -12.97 -0.72 -19.01
CA ARG A 454 -11.73 -0.52 -19.75
C ARG A 454 -11.41 0.95 -19.59
N GLY A 455 -10.28 1.34 -19.01
CA GLY A 455 -9.89 2.75 -19.02
C GLY A 455 -9.77 3.24 -20.47
N HIS A 456 -9.97 4.52 -20.77
CA HIS A 456 -9.68 5.03 -22.11
C HIS A 456 -8.23 4.73 -22.56
N TYR A 457 -7.31 4.53 -21.61
CA TYR A 457 -5.99 3.99 -21.90
C TYR A 457 -6.03 2.56 -22.45
N GLU A 458 -6.84 1.66 -21.88
CA GLU A 458 -7.07 0.31 -22.42
C GLU A 458 -7.78 0.34 -23.77
N ASP A 459 -8.71 1.27 -23.99
CA ASP A 459 -9.33 1.49 -25.30
C ASP A 459 -8.30 1.94 -26.33
N PHE A 460 -7.43 2.89 -25.95
CA PHE A 460 -6.28 3.31 -26.75
C PHE A 460 -5.35 2.12 -27.03
N LEU A 461 -4.98 1.32 -26.04
CA LEU A 461 -4.13 0.14 -26.22
C LEU A 461 -4.80 -0.90 -27.12
N THR A 462 -6.12 -1.07 -27.00
CA THR A 462 -6.90 -1.98 -27.86
C THR A 462 -6.88 -1.50 -29.31
N ALA A 463 -7.17 -0.21 -29.55
CA ALA A 463 -7.12 0.41 -30.86
C ALA A 463 -5.71 0.37 -31.46
N LEU A 464 -4.69 0.66 -30.66
CA LEU A 464 -3.29 0.62 -31.04
C LEU A 464 -2.85 -0.80 -31.40
N ARG A 465 -3.19 -1.81 -30.59
CA ARG A 465 -2.87 -3.22 -30.88
C ARG A 465 -3.55 -3.71 -32.15
N ALA A 466 -4.82 -3.35 -32.37
CA ALA A 466 -5.54 -3.67 -33.61
C ALA A 466 -4.87 -2.99 -34.83
N TRP A 467 -4.45 -1.74 -34.67
CA TRP A 467 -3.75 -0.99 -35.70
C TRP A 467 -2.36 -1.59 -36.01
N ILE A 468 -1.57 -1.93 -34.99
CA ILE A 468 -0.28 -2.63 -35.13
C ILE A 468 -0.49 -4.00 -35.80
N GLY A 469 -1.55 -4.73 -35.43
CA GLY A 469 -1.89 -6.01 -36.07
C GLY A 469 -2.14 -5.87 -37.57
N ARG A 470 -2.63 -4.70 -38.02
CA ARG A 470 -2.90 -4.39 -39.43
C ARG A 470 -1.67 -3.87 -40.18
N TYR A 471 -0.88 -2.99 -39.58
CA TYR A 471 0.20 -2.26 -40.25
C TYR A 471 1.61 -2.76 -39.90
N GLY A 472 1.71 -3.65 -38.90
CA GLY A 472 2.96 -4.15 -38.35
C GLY A 472 3.62 -3.19 -37.36
N LEU A 473 4.50 -3.72 -36.50
CA LEU A 473 5.25 -2.94 -35.50
C LEU A 473 6.11 -1.83 -36.13
N LYS A 474 6.64 -2.05 -37.35
CA LYS A 474 7.42 -1.06 -38.09
C LYS A 474 6.64 0.21 -38.43
N ALA A 475 5.31 0.16 -38.40
CA ALA A 475 4.48 1.35 -38.60
C ALA A 475 4.58 2.35 -37.43
N LEU A 476 5.11 1.95 -36.27
CA LEU A 476 5.44 2.85 -35.16
C LEU A 476 6.76 3.61 -35.37
N ALA A 477 7.54 3.32 -36.41
CA ALA A 477 8.72 4.12 -36.74
C ALA A 477 8.32 5.59 -36.92
N TRP A 478 9.13 6.50 -36.36
CA TRP A 478 8.84 7.95 -36.37
C TRP A 478 7.55 8.35 -35.64
N SER A 479 7.03 7.47 -34.79
CA SER A 479 6.07 7.83 -33.74
C SER A 479 6.80 8.04 -32.42
N PHE A 480 6.11 8.61 -31.44
CA PHE A 480 6.59 8.82 -30.06
C PHE A 480 7.21 7.56 -29.38
N CYS A 481 6.97 6.35 -29.89
CA CYS A 481 7.55 5.10 -29.36
C CYS A 481 8.54 4.38 -30.29
N GLY A 482 8.85 4.93 -31.48
CA GLY A 482 9.70 4.26 -32.47
C GLY A 482 10.88 5.11 -32.92
N THR A 483 12.09 4.65 -32.64
CA THR A 483 13.31 5.13 -33.28
C THR A 483 13.29 4.83 -34.79
N SER A 484 14.24 5.41 -35.53
CA SER A 484 14.33 5.37 -36.99
C SER A 484 14.36 3.97 -37.62
N ASP A 485 14.59 2.91 -36.84
CA ASP A 485 14.70 1.53 -37.31
C ASP A 485 13.66 0.55 -36.73
N ALA A 486 12.79 1.00 -35.81
CA ALA A 486 11.79 0.19 -35.11
C ALA A 486 12.35 -1.04 -34.34
N HIS A 487 13.66 -1.10 -34.11
CA HIS A 487 14.33 -2.25 -33.49
C HIS A 487 14.69 -2.04 -32.01
N THR A 488 14.83 -0.79 -31.55
CA THR A 488 15.46 -0.48 -30.25
C THR A 488 14.49 -0.05 -29.13
N GLY A 489 13.17 -0.01 -29.39
CA GLY A 489 12.20 0.11 -28.30
C GLY A 489 11.80 -1.27 -27.80
N LYS A 490 11.48 -1.44 -26.51
CA LYS A 490 10.69 -2.59 -26.00
C LYS A 490 9.27 -2.66 -26.58
N VAL A 491 9.09 -2.38 -27.88
CA VAL A 491 7.87 -2.58 -28.67
C VAL A 491 7.52 -4.08 -28.76
N PHE A 492 8.46 -4.97 -28.41
CA PHE A 492 8.27 -6.41 -28.28
C PHE A 492 7.63 -6.84 -26.94
N ASP A 493 7.58 -5.97 -25.92
CA ASP A 493 6.77 -6.23 -24.73
C ASP A 493 5.31 -5.86 -25.01
N HIS A 494 4.54 -6.88 -25.41
CA HIS A 494 3.14 -6.75 -25.74
C HIS A 494 2.25 -6.27 -24.57
N SER A 495 2.76 -6.26 -23.33
CA SER A 495 1.94 -6.07 -22.13
C SER A 495 1.83 -4.62 -21.65
N GLY A 496 2.82 -3.73 -21.88
CA GLY A 496 2.91 -2.47 -21.11
C GLY A 496 2.95 -1.12 -21.85
N PHE A 497 3.50 -1.02 -23.08
CA PHE A 497 3.89 0.26 -23.72
C PHE A 497 4.25 1.38 -22.71
N PRO A 498 5.32 1.22 -21.90
CA PRO A 498 5.54 2.02 -20.68
C PRO A 498 5.60 3.53 -20.92
N LEU A 499 6.15 3.98 -22.05
CA LEU A 499 6.23 5.41 -22.37
C LEU A 499 4.86 6.03 -22.67
N PHE A 500 3.94 5.29 -23.33
CA PHE A 500 2.56 5.75 -23.51
C PHE A 500 1.79 5.74 -22.19
N ALA A 501 2.06 4.77 -21.31
CA ALA A 501 1.46 4.74 -19.99
C ALA A 501 1.92 5.96 -19.18
N LEU A 502 3.22 6.25 -19.20
CA LEU A 502 3.80 7.41 -18.57
C LEU A 502 3.17 8.70 -19.11
N LEU A 503 3.13 8.88 -20.43
CA LEU A 503 2.49 10.04 -21.06
C LEU A 503 1.03 10.19 -20.63
N HIS A 504 0.25 9.11 -20.70
CA HIS A 504 -1.16 9.09 -20.31
C HIS A 504 -1.33 9.50 -18.85
N TYR A 505 -0.62 8.85 -17.92
CA TYR A 505 -0.82 9.05 -16.49
C TYR A 505 -0.23 10.37 -16.00
N VAL A 506 0.84 10.89 -16.60
CA VAL A 506 1.37 12.22 -16.27
C VAL A 506 0.37 13.31 -16.64
N ILE A 507 -0.15 13.29 -17.85
CA ILE A 507 -1.18 14.25 -18.32
C ILE A 507 -2.46 14.11 -17.49
N ARG A 508 -2.85 12.88 -17.19
CA ARG A 508 -4.04 12.62 -16.36
C ARG A 508 -3.84 13.11 -14.92
N ALA A 509 -2.73 12.79 -14.26
CA ALA A 509 -2.49 13.15 -12.86
C ALA A 509 -2.33 14.67 -12.65
N ASN A 510 -1.88 15.40 -13.66
CA ASN A 510 -1.72 16.86 -13.59
C ASN A 510 -2.99 17.63 -13.99
N GLY A 511 -4.15 16.96 -14.03
CA GLY A 511 -5.43 17.62 -14.22
C GLY A 511 -5.63 18.27 -15.60
N CYS A 512 -4.81 17.94 -16.60
CA CYS A 512 -4.87 18.61 -17.90
C CYS A 512 -6.23 18.39 -18.59
N VAL A 513 -6.81 19.46 -19.14
CA VAL A 513 -8.09 19.42 -19.89
C VAL A 513 -7.85 19.70 -21.37
N ARG A 514 -7.11 20.78 -21.68
CA ARG A 514 -6.62 21.09 -23.02
C ARG A 514 -5.13 20.83 -23.11
N VAL A 515 -4.73 19.99 -24.05
CA VAL A 515 -3.33 19.65 -24.32
C VAL A 515 -3.00 19.98 -25.76
N LEU A 516 -1.87 20.63 -26.00
CA LEU A 516 -1.34 20.78 -27.35
C LEU A 516 -0.26 19.72 -27.63
N GLU A 517 -0.13 19.34 -28.89
CA GLU A 517 0.89 18.41 -29.37
C GLU A 517 1.48 18.95 -30.68
N THR A 518 2.80 18.86 -30.83
CA THR A 518 3.47 19.07 -32.11
C THR A 518 3.86 17.71 -32.70
N GLY A 519 3.61 17.48 -34.00
CA GLY A 519 4.16 16.31 -34.72
C GLY A 519 3.54 14.93 -34.40
N THR A 520 2.22 14.76 -34.55
CA THR A 520 1.58 13.46 -34.23
C THR A 520 1.90 12.31 -35.21
N ALA A 521 2.37 12.64 -36.42
CA ALA A 521 2.62 11.71 -37.51
C ALA A 521 1.42 10.77 -37.75
N ARG A 522 1.57 9.47 -37.41
CA ARG A 522 0.51 8.46 -37.55
C ARG A 522 -0.63 8.61 -36.53
N GLY A 523 -0.63 9.64 -35.68
CA GLY A 523 -1.72 10.00 -34.77
C GLY A 523 -1.69 9.26 -33.43
N VAL A 524 -0.60 8.57 -33.11
CA VAL A 524 -0.54 7.68 -31.95
C VAL A 524 -0.47 8.46 -30.64
N SER A 525 0.39 9.48 -30.55
CA SER A 525 0.51 10.33 -29.37
C SER A 525 -0.73 11.21 -29.16
N ALA A 526 -1.35 11.75 -30.22
CA ALA A 526 -2.65 12.43 -30.13
C ALA A 526 -3.73 11.52 -29.53
N ALA A 527 -3.79 10.26 -29.98
CA ALA A 527 -4.75 9.28 -29.46
C ALA A 527 -4.48 8.96 -27.98
N CYS A 528 -3.20 8.82 -27.60
CA CYS A 528 -2.81 8.60 -26.20
C CYS A 528 -3.20 9.79 -25.32
N LEU A 529 -2.86 11.02 -25.73
CA LEU A 529 -3.24 12.25 -25.02
C LEU A 529 -4.75 12.40 -24.90
N ALA A 530 -5.49 12.12 -25.98
CA ALA A 530 -6.95 12.18 -25.98
C ALA A 530 -7.53 11.18 -24.98
N SER A 531 -6.98 9.97 -24.91
CA SER A 531 -7.38 8.98 -23.92
C SER A 531 -7.15 9.46 -22.48
N ALA A 532 -6.14 10.30 -22.24
CA ALA A 532 -5.83 10.85 -20.94
C ALA A 532 -6.81 11.94 -20.50
N VAL A 533 -7.38 12.71 -21.43
CA VAL A 533 -8.23 13.86 -21.12
C VAL A 533 -9.72 13.65 -21.39
N ALA A 534 -10.11 12.69 -22.22
CA ALA A 534 -11.49 12.54 -22.74
C ALA A 534 -12.59 12.36 -21.67
N HIS A 535 -12.19 11.90 -20.48
CA HIS A 535 -13.08 11.77 -19.34
C HIS A 535 -13.51 13.14 -18.76
N ARG A 536 -12.81 14.23 -19.11
CA ARG A 536 -13.06 15.58 -18.57
C ARG A 536 -13.99 16.38 -19.46
N PRO A 537 -14.86 17.22 -18.88
CA PRO A 537 -15.70 18.13 -19.65
C PRO A 537 -14.84 19.12 -20.44
N SER A 538 -15.25 19.42 -21.68
CA SER A 538 -14.55 20.35 -22.57
C SER A 538 -13.09 19.99 -22.86
N SER A 539 -12.75 18.70 -22.73
CA SER A 539 -11.41 18.20 -23.02
C SER A 539 -11.06 18.31 -24.50
N GLN A 540 -9.80 18.67 -24.78
CA GLN A 540 -9.33 18.85 -26.13
C GLN A 540 -7.84 18.52 -26.26
N VAL A 541 -7.49 17.85 -27.35
CA VAL A 541 -6.11 17.67 -27.80
C VAL A 541 -5.98 18.36 -29.15
N VAL A 542 -5.18 19.42 -29.20
CA VAL A 542 -4.90 20.15 -30.45
C VAL A 542 -3.55 19.70 -30.97
N THR A 543 -3.53 19.11 -32.16
CA THR A 543 -2.31 18.57 -32.76
C THR A 543 -1.94 19.34 -34.03
N PHE A 544 -0.70 19.82 -34.09
CA PHE A 544 -0.13 20.53 -35.24
C PHE A 544 0.76 19.58 -36.02
N ASP A 545 0.31 19.18 -37.21
CA ASP A 545 1.04 18.26 -38.08
C ASP A 545 0.72 18.58 -39.54
N PRO A 546 1.67 19.12 -40.32
CA PRO A 546 1.44 19.52 -41.70
C PRO A 546 1.28 18.31 -42.64
N PHE A 547 1.67 17.10 -42.21
CA PHE A 547 1.74 15.95 -43.09
C PHE A 547 0.46 15.08 -43.04
N PRO A 548 -0.12 14.74 -44.21
CA PRO A 548 -1.22 13.80 -44.26
C PRO A 548 -0.70 12.38 -44.09
N HIS A 549 -1.13 11.72 -43.03
CA HIS A 549 -0.86 10.31 -42.76
C HIS A 549 -2.15 9.49 -42.87
N PRO A 550 -2.40 8.79 -44.00
CA PRO A 550 -3.61 7.99 -44.18
C PRO A 550 -3.83 6.93 -43.11
N GLU A 551 -2.75 6.39 -42.54
CA GLU A 551 -2.78 5.35 -41.51
C GLU A 551 -3.33 5.85 -40.15
N ARG A 552 -3.38 7.18 -39.94
CA ARG A 552 -3.99 7.82 -38.77
C ARG A 552 -5.50 7.61 -38.69
N ILE A 553 -6.17 7.68 -39.85
CA ILE A 553 -7.63 7.57 -39.96
C ILE A 553 -8.17 6.28 -39.32
N PRO A 554 -7.66 5.07 -39.67
CA PRO A 554 -8.14 3.84 -39.07
C PRO A 554 -7.81 3.70 -37.59
N LEU A 555 -6.70 4.30 -37.10
CA LEU A 555 -6.39 4.32 -35.66
C LEU A 555 -7.44 5.14 -34.90
N TRP A 556 -7.67 6.39 -35.31
CA TRP A 556 -8.63 7.26 -34.65
C TRP A 556 -10.07 6.78 -34.81
N ALA A 557 -10.40 6.13 -35.94
CA ALA A 557 -11.71 5.51 -36.14
C ALA A 557 -11.98 4.34 -35.16
N ALA A 558 -10.93 3.65 -34.71
CA ALA A 558 -11.03 2.55 -33.75
C ALA A 558 -11.14 3.01 -32.28
N LEU A 559 -10.95 4.30 -31.99
CA LEU A 559 -11.12 4.87 -30.66
C LEU A 559 -12.62 5.05 -30.31
N PRO A 560 -12.98 5.02 -29.02
CA PRO A 560 -14.30 5.43 -28.57
C PRO A 560 -14.67 6.82 -29.08
N ALA A 561 -15.97 7.05 -29.34
CA ALA A 561 -16.44 8.31 -29.90
C ALA A 561 -16.06 9.53 -29.03
N ALA A 562 -16.12 9.38 -27.71
CA ALA A 562 -15.72 10.41 -26.75
C ALA A 562 -14.23 10.76 -26.89
N VAL A 563 -13.35 9.76 -26.97
CA VAL A 563 -11.90 9.97 -27.13
C VAL A 563 -11.58 10.62 -28.47
N ARG A 564 -12.21 10.14 -29.55
CA ARG A 564 -12.00 10.70 -30.89
C ARG A 564 -12.45 12.16 -31.00
N ALA A 565 -13.57 12.51 -30.35
CA ALA A 565 -14.11 13.86 -30.39
C ALA A 565 -13.20 14.91 -29.73
N CYS A 566 -12.29 14.50 -28.85
CA CYS A 566 -11.32 15.39 -28.22
C CYS A 566 -10.20 15.83 -29.17
N ILE A 567 -9.96 15.11 -30.28
CA ILE A 567 -8.81 15.37 -31.14
C ILE A 567 -9.17 16.42 -32.20
N GLU A 568 -8.52 17.57 -32.13
CA GLU A 568 -8.52 18.60 -33.17
C GLU A 568 -7.20 18.54 -33.94
N GLN A 569 -7.25 18.17 -35.22
CA GLN A 569 -6.08 18.20 -36.09
C GLN A 569 -6.00 19.53 -36.85
N ARG A 570 -4.84 20.17 -36.80
CA ARG A 570 -4.51 21.33 -37.63
C ARG A 570 -3.39 20.96 -38.59
N SER A 571 -3.69 20.98 -39.89
CA SER A 571 -2.74 20.66 -40.96
C SER A 571 -1.80 21.83 -41.26
N VAL A 572 -0.95 22.17 -40.29
CA VAL A 572 -0.04 23.31 -40.30
C VAL A 572 1.26 22.93 -39.61
N ASP A 573 2.35 23.60 -39.97
CA ASP A 573 3.63 23.49 -39.27
C ASP A 573 3.46 23.83 -37.78
N SER A 574 4.24 23.19 -36.91
CA SER A 574 4.10 23.35 -35.47
C SER A 574 4.37 24.78 -35.00
N LEU A 575 5.39 25.46 -35.53
CA LEU A 575 5.70 26.83 -35.14
C LEU A 575 4.63 27.82 -35.63
N GLU A 576 4.18 27.65 -36.88
CA GLU A 576 3.10 28.46 -37.44
C GLU A 576 1.78 28.24 -36.67
N GLY A 577 1.45 26.98 -36.39
CA GLY A 577 0.24 26.60 -35.67
C GLY A 577 0.21 27.09 -34.23
N MET A 578 1.32 26.94 -33.50
CA MET A 578 1.46 27.46 -32.13
C MET A 578 1.41 28.99 -32.12
N ALA A 579 2.05 29.67 -33.08
CA ALA A 579 1.98 31.12 -33.20
C ALA A 579 0.54 31.59 -33.48
N ALA A 580 -0.20 30.91 -34.35
CA ALA A 580 -1.60 31.21 -34.63
C ALA A 580 -2.50 30.97 -33.40
N ALA A 581 -2.27 29.87 -32.66
CA ALA A 581 -2.98 29.60 -31.41
C ALA A 581 -2.73 30.70 -30.36
N LEU A 582 -1.48 31.18 -30.27
CA LEU A 582 -1.10 32.27 -29.36
C LEU A 582 -1.79 33.58 -29.76
N GLN A 583 -1.83 33.90 -31.06
CA GLN A 583 -2.54 35.07 -31.58
C GLN A 583 -4.06 34.99 -31.35
N ALA A 584 -4.63 33.79 -31.38
CA ALA A 584 -6.03 33.52 -31.07
C ALA A 584 -6.35 33.56 -29.55
N GLY A 585 -5.35 33.78 -28.70
CA GLY A 585 -5.52 33.82 -27.25
C GLY A 585 -5.80 32.46 -26.62
N GLU A 586 -5.39 31.37 -27.27
CA GLU A 586 -5.57 30.03 -26.72
C GLU A 586 -4.67 29.76 -25.52
N GLN A 587 -5.16 28.90 -24.62
CA GLN A 587 -4.44 28.46 -23.42
C GLN A 587 -4.61 26.95 -23.23
N TYR A 588 -3.56 26.33 -22.67
CA TYR A 588 -3.43 24.89 -22.49
C TYR A 588 -2.88 24.55 -21.09
N GLN A 589 -3.21 23.38 -20.57
CA GLN A 589 -2.64 22.88 -19.30
C GLN A 589 -1.43 21.97 -19.52
N GLY A 590 -1.26 21.47 -20.74
CA GLY A 590 -0.16 20.59 -21.12
C GLY A 590 0.29 20.84 -22.56
N ALA A 591 1.56 20.59 -22.83
CA ALA A 591 2.12 20.50 -24.17
C ALA A 591 2.97 19.24 -24.30
N LEU A 592 2.89 18.55 -25.44
CA LEU A 592 3.87 17.57 -25.88
C LEU A 592 4.59 18.11 -27.12
N LEU A 593 5.90 18.29 -27.00
CA LEU A 593 6.73 18.78 -28.10
C LEU A 593 7.45 17.61 -28.77
N ASP A 594 7.24 17.45 -30.07
CA ASP A 594 8.02 16.54 -30.89
C ASP A 594 9.46 17.04 -31.03
N SER A 595 10.37 16.09 -30.92
CA SER A 595 11.79 16.32 -30.82
C SER A 595 12.56 15.78 -32.01
N ILE A 596 11.87 15.27 -33.04
CA ILE A 596 12.51 14.81 -34.29
C ILE A 596 12.85 16.05 -35.16
N HIS A 597 13.56 17.00 -34.55
CA HIS A 597 13.89 18.31 -35.10
C HIS A 597 15.25 18.80 -34.59
N THR A 598 15.71 19.95 -35.11
CA THR A 598 16.97 20.56 -34.66
C THR A 598 16.81 21.26 -33.31
N GLU A 599 17.92 21.54 -32.64
CA GLU A 599 17.99 22.29 -31.38
C GLU A 599 17.20 23.60 -31.47
N GLU A 600 17.39 24.34 -32.57
CA GLU A 600 16.76 25.63 -32.81
C GLU A 600 15.25 25.52 -32.91
N HIS A 601 14.75 24.45 -33.53
CA HIS A 601 13.33 24.22 -33.72
C HIS A 601 12.66 23.82 -32.41
N VAL A 602 13.22 22.83 -31.68
CA VAL A 602 12.71 22.43 -30.35
C VAL A 602 12.75 23.61 -29.37
N TRP A 603 13.80 24.43 -29.44
CA TRP A 603 13.88 25.65 -28.64
C TRP A 603 12.79 26.66 -29.01
N ALA A 604 12.51 26.88 -30.30
CA ALA A 604 11.45 27.78 -30.74
C ALA A 604 10.06 27.29 -30.31
N GLU A 605 9.78 25.99 -30.43
CA GLU A 605 8.54 25.38 -29.92
C GLU A 605 8.41 25.59 -28.41
N PHE A 606 9.48 25.33 -27.66
CA PHE A 606 9.49 25.54 -26.21
C PHE A 606 9.17 26.98 -25.83
N GLN A 607 9.71 27.97 -26.54
CA GLN A 607 9.43 29.39 -26.28
C GLN A 607 7.95 29.76 -26.50
N LEU A 608 7.29 29.13 -27.48
CA LEU A 608 5.85 29.29 -27.70
C LEU A 608 5.05 28.52 -26.65
N ALA A 609 5.47 27.30 -26.30
CA ALA A 609 4.83 26.47 -25.29
C ALA A 609 4.78 27.17 -23.92
N VAL A 610 5.87 27.83 -23.51
CA VAL A 610 5.92 28.62 -22.26
C VAL A 610 4.84 29.71 -22.20
N GLN A 611 4.40 30.24 -23.34
CA GLN A 611 3.36 31.28 -23.42
C GLN A 611 1.94 30.71 -23.55
N LEU A 612 1.82 29.53 -24.18
CA LEU A 612 0.54 28.85 -24.42
C LEU A 612 0.10 27.97 -23.25
N VAL A 613 1.05 27.43 -22.49
CA VAL A 613 0.80 26.59 -21.33
C VAL A 613 0.66 27.46 -20.08
N CYS A 614 -0.38 27.22 -19.28
CA CYS A 614 -0.61 27.97 -18.06
C CYS A 614 0.58 27.88 -17.08
N ARG A 615 0.69 28.83 -16.15
CA ARG A 615 1.71 28.80 -15.10
C ARG A 615 1.57 27.51 -14.29
N SER A 616 2.70 26.86 -13.99
CA SER A 616 2.76 25.53 -13.37
C SER A 616 2.17 24.38 -14.21
N GLY A 617 1.72 24.66 -15.45
CA GLY A 617 1.33 23.63 -16.40
C GLY A 617 2.53 22.84 -16.92
N LEU A 618 2.27 21.72 -17.59
CA LEU A 618 3.30 20.79 -18.04
C LEU A 618 3.75 21.05 -19.48
N ILE A 619 5.05 21.07 -19.70
CA ILE A 619 5.66 21.01 -21.03
C ILE A 619 6.51 19.74 -21.08
N LEU A 620 6.07 18.79 -21.88
CA LEU A 620 6.73 17.52 -22.13
C LEU A 620 7.49 17.62 -23.44
N ILE A 621 8.71 17.09 -23.48
CA ILE A 621 9.53 17.04 -24.67
C ILE A 621 9.90 15.58 -24.89
N HIS A 622 9.62 15.07 -26.08
CA HIS A 622 10.10 13.75 -26.49
C HIS A 622 11.64 13.75 -26.37
N ASP A 623 12.24 12.88 -25.55
CA ASP A 623 13.70 12.84 -25.38
C ASP A 623 14.26 11.69 -26.22
N SER A 624 14.21 11.85 -27.54
CA SER A 624 14.73 10.85 -28.48
C SER A 624 16.20 11.10 -28.82
N CYS A 625 17.03 10.07 -28.64
CA CYS A 625 18.44 10.09 -29.01
C CYS A 625 18.65 9.29 -30.31
N TYR A 626 19.05 9.96 -31.38
CA TYR A 626 19.40 9.32 -32.66
C TYR A 626 20.62 9.98 -33.29
N ALA A 627 21.26 9.29 -34.24
CA ALA A 627 22.44 9.81 -34.92
C ALA A 627 22.11 11.13 -35.65
N GLY A 628 22.73 12.23 -35.20
CA GLY A 628 22.49 13.58 -35.72
C GLY A 628 21.36 14.37 -35.03
N GLY A 629 20.66 13.78 -34.07
CA GLY A 629 19.69 14.48 -33.22
C GLY A 629 20.34 15.52 -32.32
N THR A 630 19.63 16.61 -32.02
CA THR A 630 20.16 17.73 -31.21
C THR A 630 19.27 18.12 -30.02
N VAL A 631 18.30 17.25 -29.68
CA VAL A 631 17.37 17.42 -28.54
C VAL A 631 18.10 17.64 -27.22
N GLU A 632 19.16 16.86 -26.97
CA GLU A 632 20.00 17.00 -25.77
C GLU A 632 20.52 18.43 -25.58
N LYS A 633 20.89 19.11 -26.67
CA LYS A 633 21.35 20.50 -26.62
C LYS A 633 20.21 21.46 -26.31
N ALA A 634 19.02 21.23 -26.87
CA ALA A 634 17.82 22.00 -26.55
C ALA A 634 17.44 21.87 -25.07
N LEU A 635 17.47 20.65 -24.51
CA LEU A 635 17.20 20.43 -23.09
C LEU A 635 18.19 21.17 -22.18
N ARG A 636 19.50 21.10 -22.48
CA ARG A 636 20.51 21.89 -21.75
C ARG A 636 20.29 23.39 -21.86
N ARG A 637 19.84 23.86 -23.02
CA ARG A 637 19.49 25.27 -23.25
C ARG A 637 18.28 25.69 -22.42
N ILE A 638 17.29 24.82 -22.27
CA ILE A 638 16.12 25.02 -21.39
C ILE A 638 16.53 25.10 -19.92
N GLU A 639 17.40 24.21 -19.46
CA GLU A 639 17.96 24.26 -18.10
C GLU A 639 18.74 25.55 -17.85
N SER A 640 19.57 25.94 -18.82
CA SER A 640 20.37 27.19 -18.77
C SER A 640 19.49 28.44 -18.76
N ALA A 641 18.26 28.36 -19.30
CA ALA A 641 17.27 29.44 -19.24
C ALA A 641 16.49 29.49 -17.92
N GLY A 642 16.83 28.63 -16.94
CA GLY A 642 16.29 28.66 -15.58
C GLY A 642 15.08 27.77 -15.34
N TYR A 643 14.78 26.83 -16.24
CA TYR A 643 13.71 25.85 -16.07
C TYR A 643 14.24 24.55 -15.49
N ASN A 644 13.42 23.86 -14.69
CA ASN A 644 13.74 22.51 -14.21
C ASN A 644 13.37 21.48 -15.28
N VAL A 645 14.34 20.68 -15.72
CA VAL A 645 14.11 19.54 -16.61
C VAL A 645 14.27 18.25 -15.82
N SER A 646 13.20 17.48 -15.70
CA SER A 646 13.21 16.14 -15.12
C SER A 646 13.12 15.12 -16.23
N ARG A 647 14.12 14.24 -16.37
CA ARG A 647 14.13 13.23 -17.42
C ARG A 647 13.62 11.90 -16.89
N LEU A 648 12.69 11.31 -17.62
CA LEU A 648 12.09 10.02 -17.31
C LEU A 648 12.47 9.04 -18.41
N TRP A 649 13.34 8.09 -18.06
CA TRP A 649 13.84 7.06 -18.98
C TRP A 649 13.07 5.76 -18.80
N ALA A 650 12.79 5.06 -19.89
CA ALA A 650 12.10 3.76 -19.87
C ALA A 650 13.06 2.55 -19.71
N ALA A 651 14.38 2.78 -19.64
CA ALA A 651 15.40 1.74 -19.64
C ALA A 651 15.88 1.33 -18.23
N GLU A 652 16.23 0.05 -18.08
CA GLU A 652 17.06 -0.42 -16.97
C GLU A 652 18.51 -0.05 -17.24
N SER A 653 19.23 0.42 -16.21
CA SER A 653 20.64 0.79 -16.35
C SER A 653 21.47 -0.36 -16.91
N GLY A 654 22.16 -0.14 -18.05
CA GLY A 654 23.17 -1.07 -18.57
C GLY A 654 22.82 -1.85 -19.85
N VAL A 655 21.72 -1.53 -20.54
CA VAL A 655 21.40 -2.10 -21.86
C VAL A 655 21.58 -1.03 -22.95
N THR A 656 22.67 -1.14 -23.72
CA THR A 656 23.14 -0.15 -24.70
C THR A 656 22.15 0.24 -25.81
N GLU A 657 21.08 -0.55 -26.02
CA GLU A 657 20.08 -0.30 -27.08
C GLU A 657 18.81 0.40 -26.55
N ASP A 658 18.53 0.33 -25.24
CA ASP A 658 17.34 0.92 -24.60
C ASP A 658 17.55 2.39 -24.14
N ASP A 659 18.80 2.88 -24.11
CA ASP A 659 19.22 4.18 -23.53
C ASP A 659 18.72 5.44 -24.27
N HIS A 660 17.74 5.33 -25.19
CA HIS A 660 17.56 6.35 -26.24
C HIS A 660 16.14 6.87 -26.48
N LEU A 661 15.17 6.46 -25.65
CA LEU A 661 13.78 6.95 -25.72
C LEU A 661 13.28 7.35 -24.32
N GLY A 662 13.16 8.65 -24.08
CA GLY A 662 12.73 9.22 -22.80
C GLY A 662 11.65 10.28 -22.94
N LEU A 663 11.18 10.77 -21.80
CA LEU A 663 10.30 11.94 -21.70
C LEU A 663 10.96 12.96 -20.78
N ALA A 664 11.28 14.13 -21.32
CA ALA A 664 11.72 15.26 -20.51
C ALA A 664 10.49 16.06 -20.07
N LEU A 665 10.39 16.29 -18.77
CA LEU A 665 9.28 16.99 -18.14
C LEU A 665 9.75 18.33 -17.60
N VAL A 666 9.05 19.39 -18.01
CA VAL A 666 9.31 20.77 -17.60
C VAL A 666 8.02 21.35 -17.04
N VAL A 667 8.04 21.74 -15.76
CA VAL A 667 6.95 22.53 -15.17
C VAL A 667 7.13 23.98 -15.61
N ASN A 668 6.07 24.63 -16.10
CA ASN A 668 6.12 26.01 -16.58
C ASN A 668 6.25 27.01 -15.42
N SER A 669 7.44 27.02 -14.82
CA SER A 669 7.86 27.88 -13.74
C SER A 669 9.39 28.03 -13.79
N ARG A 670 9.88 29.27 -13.75
CA ARG A 670 11.32 29.53 -13.64
C ARG A 670 11.76 29.39 -12.20
N ARG A 671 13.00 28.93 -11.98
CA ARG A 671 13.65 29.01 -10.66
C ARG A 671 13.64 30.48 -10.20
N ALA A 672 13.31 30.70 -8.92
CA ALA A 672 13.59 31.98 -8.29
C ALA A 672 15.11 32.20 -8.34
N ALA A 673 15.54 33.38 -8.77
CA ALA A 673 16.94 33.77 -8.87
C ALA A 673 17.60 33.86 -7.49
#